data_AF-A0A257GG38-F1
#
_entry.id   AF-A0A257GG38-F1
#
_cell.length_a   1.000
_cell.length_b   1.000
_cell.length_c   1.000
_cell.angle_alpha   90.00
_cell.angle_beta   90.00
_cell.angle_gamma   90.00
#
_symmetry.space_group_name_H-M   'P 1'
#
loop_
_entity.id
_entity.type
_entity.pdbx_description
1 polymer ?
#
loop_
_entity_poly.entity_id
_entity_poly.type
_entity_poly.pdbx_seq_one_letter_code
_entity_poly.pdbx_strand_id
1 'polypeptide(L)'
;MTHIPSNSNLTSAPRPAWRDYAEQVIRRLQQHESDKEEEDRSYTCAAADDDFKAALTAHLNAVPSPHSGPNSLAPPENLSPEAPHAIEDRSSELAANAPTELALPPIRIPPHKLLLITRLAASIGNAAAFEAFLKPDAITVLDGIADDDVNMLQRLLMHVVPVHWSIASTTASIGSGRCIALVRPMVSDGKISAHAAREFERDILSGIKAEAPLLIIQPTSATLPPGLPLDQIRRISLMPISRDIMIATLRASHSDVGRFDEAAVRVALPDDKALAALDPLCIAVAMRAPSAREVAERLRVMGRTETKPHAVGPHLDEFTGNSPALRAARQLSRDLRAWKDGKIGWHDLSRSMLLYGPPGTGKSWLARAIGNSADFTVVTATFGQWQAEGHLGDMLTAMRQCFHNARAAMPTVLIIDEIDSVGSREDRDPRNRSYRTQVINAFLAELDAISREKGLIVIGTCNHRELIDPAVMRAGRFDLKIELPLPDADALLGVLQRHFPKWSETCLQGLAQNAVGCSAADVDAAIRQARTMARNDDREVTIADLRAVFATQSDPEIDWRVAVHECGHAVVCAALGLGAVRRILLARSGGGAVMWDPIPRPGLMTDLEASLCQNMAGRAAERLIFGEVSAGSGGTAESDLAKATAIAVGIHTRYGLGMFGSLWIGNEDQAQLHDPECRMRVRQSIDDAEARAVRIIMDNRDLLEGMARQLVRTRDLDEQTAAVWLDRVRCPVLPRAHEPEVDV
;
A
#
# COMPACT_ATOMS: atom_id res chain seq x y z
N MET A 1 -10.87 -10.36 57.44
CA MET A 1 -11.96 -11.24 56.94
C MET A 1 -12.62 -10.55 55.76
N THR A 2 -12.14 -10.84 54.55
CA THR A 2 -12.81 -10.49 53.30
C THR A 2 -12.51 -11.65 52.36
N HIS A 3 -13.56 -12.40 52.06
CA HIS A 3 -13.54 -13.64 51.31
C HIS A 3 -12.95 -13.44 49.90
N ILE A 4 -11.92 -14.21 49.58
CA ILE A 4 -11.54 -14.52 48.20
C ILE A 4 -12.53 -15.59 47.72
N PRO A 5 -13.33 -15.37 46.67
CA PRO A 5 -14.14 -16.44 46.11
C PRO A 5 -13.22 -17.39 45.33
N SER A 6 -13.26 -18.66 45.72
CA SER A 6 -12.71 -19.78 44.97
C SER A 6 -13.39 -19.87 43.60
N ASN A 7 -12.71 -19.43 42.55
CA ASN A 7 -13.12 -19.67 41.16
C ASN A 7 -12.82 -21.12 40.77
N SER A 8 -13.61 -22.05 41.30
CA SER A 8 -13.66 -23.46 40.92
C SER A 8 -14.75 -23.71 39.87
N ASN A 9 -14.82 -22.89 38.82
CA ASN A 9 -15.75 -23.07 37.69
C ASN A 9 -15.17 -22.47 36.40
N LEU A 10 -14.04 -23.02 35.92
CA LEU A 10 -13.70 -22.94 34.49
C LEU A 10 -14.47 -24.07 33.81
N THR A 11 -15.68 -23.76 33.37
CA THR A 11 -16.51 -24.62 32.53
C THR A 11 -15.70 -25.09 31.31
N SER A 12 -15.35 -26.38 31.27
CA SER A 12 -14.78 -27.02 30.08
C SER A 12 -15.78 -26.87 28.93
N ALA A 13 -15.40 -26.18 27.85
CA ALA A 13 -16.20 -26.12 26.65
C ALA A 13 -16.58 -27.55 26.19
N PRO A 14 -17.81 -27.78 25.69
CA PRO A 14 -18.24 -29.11 25.26
C PRO A 14 -17.32 -29.63 24.14
N ARG A 15 -16.84 -30.86 24.30
CA ARG A 15 -15.98 -31.54 23.32
C ARG A 15 -16.71 -31.61 21.96
N PRO A 16 -16.09 -31.18 20.84
CA PRO A 16 -16.75 -31.23 19.54
C PRO A 16 -17.08 -32.66 19.11
N ALA A 17 -18.25 -32.86 18.51
CA ALA A 17 -18.73 -34.18 18.08
C ALA A 17 -17.80 -34.87 17.04
N TRP A 18 -17.02 -34.08 16.28
CA TRP A 18 -16.11 -34.59 15.27
C TRP A 18 -14.78 -35.12 15.81
N ARG A 19 -14.47 -34.85 17.09
CA ARG A 19 -13.17 -35.16 17.67
C ARG A 19 -12.89 -36.66 17.76
N ASP A 20 -13.90 -37.46 18.04
CA ASP A 20 -13.76 -38.92 18.13
C ASP A 20 -13.45 -39.53 16.76
N TYR A 21 -14.05 -38.97 15.70
CA TYR A 21 -13.76 -39.35 14.33
C TYR A 21 -12.34 -38.92 13.91
N ALA A 22 -11.93 -37.70 14.26
CA ALA A 22 -10.56 -37.24 14.01
C ALA A 22 -9.51 -38.12 14.70
N GLU A 23 -9.73 -38.51 15.96
CA GLU A 23 -8.84 -39.43 16.69
C GLU A 23 -8.75 -40.80 16.02
N GLN A 24 -9.86 -41.36 15.52
CA GLN A 24 -9.85 -42.62 14.76
C GLN A 24 -9.06 -42.51 13.44
N VAL A 25 -9.26 -41.42 12.70
CA VAL A 25 -8.57 -41.15 11.43
C VAL A 25 -7.06 -40.99 11.66
N ILE A 26 -6.66 -40.24 12.70
CA ILE A 26 -5.25 -40.05 13.06
C ILE A 26 -4.59 -41.38 13.44
N ARG A 27 -5.28 -42.25 14.18
CA ARG A 27 -4.77 -43.60 14.50
C ARG A 27 -4.54 -44.44 13.25
N ARG A 28 -5.42 -44.36 12.25
CA ARG A 28 -5.21 -45.05 10.97
C ARG A 28 -3.98 -44.53 10.22
N LEU A 29 -3.75 -43.22 10.24
CA LEU A 29 -2.55 -42.62 9.66
C LEU A 29 -1.29 -43.07 10.41
N GLN A 30 -1.32 -43.08 11.74
CA GLN A 30 -0.21 -43.57 12.58
C GLN A 30 0.12 -45.03 12.29
N GLN A 31 -0.89 -45.91 12.22
CA GLN A 31 -0.69 -47.31 11.88
C GLN A 31 -0.06 -47.48 10.49
N HIS A 32 -0.57 -46.78 9.49
CA HIS A 32 -0.04 -46.86 8.12
C HIS A 32 1.40 -46.36 7.99
N GLU A 33 1.79 -45.32 8.73
CA GLU A 33 3.19 -44.88 8.77
C GLU A 33 4.07 -45.87 9.57
N SER A 34 3.53 -46.53 10.60
CA SER A 34 4.20 -47.64 11.32
C SER A 34 4.52 -48.81 10.39
N ASP A 35 3.50 -49.27 9.66
CA ASP A 35 3.62 -50.43 8.78
C ASP A 35 4.66 -50.16 7.67
N LYS A 36 4.73 -48.92 7.17
CA LYS A 36 5.76 -48.49 6.21
C LYS A 36 7.16 -48.46 6.79
N GLU A 37 7.33 -47.95 8.02
CA GLU A 37 8.63 -47.97 8.69
C GLU A 37 9.11 -49.40 8.96
N GLU A 38 8.20 -50.33 9.27
CA GLU A 38 8.51 -51.76 9.43
C GLU A 38 8.88 -52.43 8.10
N GLU A 39 8.14 -52.14 7.01
CA GLU A 39 8.49 -52.60 5.66
C GLU A 39 9.87 -52.09 5.22
N ASP A 40 10.13 -50.77 5.34
CA ASP A 40 11.42 -50.15 5.00
C ASP A 40 12.58 -50.69 5.84
N ARG A 41 12.36 -50.99 7.13
CA ARG A 41 13.34 -51.67 7.99
C ARG A 41 13.61 -53.10 7.55
N SER A 42 12.59 -53.82 7.07
CA SER A 42 12.75 -55.19 6.55
C SER A 42 13.56 -55.21 5.25
N TYR A 43 13.35 -54.22 4.35
CA TYR A 43 14.11 -54.09 3.11
C TYR A 43 15.56 -53.65 3.34
N THR A 44 15.81 -52.75 4.30
CA THR A 44 17.18 -52.29 4.63
C THR A 44 18.00 -53.34 5.38
N CYS A 45 17.39 -54.24 6.17
CA CYS A 45 18.09 -55.37 6.78
C CYS A 45 18.41 -56.51 5.79
N ALA A 46 17.63 -56.68 4.71
CA ALA A 46 17.88 -57.70 3.68
C ALA A 46 18.92 -57.27 2.62
N ALA A 47 19.21 -55.97 2.49
CA ALA A 47 20.08 -55.41 1.46
C ALA A 47 21.46 -54.94 1.95
N ALA A 48 21.84 -55.23 3.20
CA ALA A 48 23.17 -54.91 3.71
C ALA A 48 24.17 -56.03 3.38
N ASP A 49 24.91 -55.85 2.30
CA ASP A 49 26.14 -56.61 2.00
C ASP A 49 27.12 -56.49 3.18
N ASP A 50 27.60 -57.61 3.70
CA ASP A 50 28.54 -57.68 4.84
C ASP A 50 29.85 -56.90 4.59
N ASP A 51 30.20 -56.64 3.31
CA ASP A 51 31.37 -55.87 2.91
C ASP A 51 31.26 -54.36 3.23
N PHE A 52 30.06 -53.79 3.27
CA PHE A 52 29.90 -52.33 3.49
C PHE A 52 30.13 -51.94 4.96
N LYS A 53 29.78 -52.82 5.90
CA LYS A 53 30.05 -52.63 7.34
C LYS A 53 31.54 -52.74 7.67
N ALA A 54 32.28 -53.63 6.98
CA ALA A 54 33.72 -53.76 7.14
C ALA A 54 34.48 -52.52 6.61
N ALA A 55 34.04 -51.96 5.48
CA ALA A 55 34.65 -50.77 4.89
C ALA A 55 34.44 -49.49 5.72
N LEU A 56 33.26 -49.31 6.32
CA LEU A 56 32.95 -48.13 7.15
C LEU A 56 33.78 -48.11 8.45
N THR A 57 34.04 -49.29 9.02
CA THR A 57 34.83 -49.44 10.26
C THR A 57 36.33 -49.22 10.01
N ALA A 58 36.81 -49.51 8.79
CA ALA A 58 38.19 -49.23 8.39
C ALA A 58 38.42 -47.72 8.09
N HIS A 59 37.42 -47.02 7.56
CA HIS A 59 37.54 -45.60 7.19
C HIS A 59 37.45 -44.65 8.40
N LEU A 60 36.69 -45.00 9.43
CA LEU A 60 36.59 -44.20 10.67
C LEU A 60 37.85 -44.25 11.55
N ASN A 61 38.73 -45.23 11.35
CA ASN A 61 39.98 -45.38 12.10
C ASN A 61 41.21 -44.74 11.40
N ALA A 62 41.03 -44.06 10.26
CA ALA A 62 42.11 -43.55 9.42
C ALA A 62 41.94 -42.06 9.04
N VAL A 63 41.88 -41.16 10.02
CA VAL A 63 42.17 -39.73 9.79
C VAL A 63 43.00 -39.15 10.96
N PRO A 64 44.19 -38.57 10.70
CA PRO A 64 45.04 -37.98 11.73
C PRO A 64 44.64 -36.52 12.09
N SER A 65 44.79 -36.18 13.36
CA SER A 65 44.50 -34.87 13.96
C SER A 65 45.38 -33.72 13.42
N PRO A 66 44.87 -32.49 13.21
CA PRO A 66 45.71 -31.31 12.98
C PRO A 66 46.08 -30.59 14.29
N HIS A 67 47.36 -30.25 14.39
CA HIS A 67 48.02 -29.56 15.51
C HIS A 67 47.79 -28.03 15.56
N SER A 68 47.80 -27.53 16.82
CA SER A 68 48.42 -26.29 17.37
C SER A 68 47.83 -24.88 17.10
N GLY A 69 47.50 -24.17 18.21
CA GLY A 69 46.86 -22.82 18.32
C GLY A 69 47.80 -21.61 18.13
N PRO A 70 47.69 -20.45 18.86
CA PRO A 70 46.97 -20.13 20.13
C PRO A 70 45.94 -18.95 19.97
N ASN A 71 45.00 -18.63 20.88
CA ASN A 71 45.17 -18.25 22.28
C ASN A 71 43.82 -18.11 23.04
N SER A 72 43.75 -18.72 24.24
CA SER A 72 42.92 -18.44 25.44
C SER A 72 41.38 -18.42 25.33
N LEU A 73 40.58 -19.19 26.08
CA LEU A 73 40.50 -19.29 27.56
C LEU A 73 39.97 -20.68 28.03
N ALA A 74 40.33 -21.05 29.27
CA ALA A 74 40.29 -22.37 29.92
C ALA A 74 38.89 -22.94 30.36
N PRO A 75 38.79 -24.25 30.74
CA PRO A 75 37.54 -25.00 30.97
C PRO A 75 37.24 -25.26 32.47
N PRO A 76 36.14 -25.97 32.78
CA PRO A 76 36.12 -26.97 33.86
C PRO A 76 35.73 -28.36 33.29
N GLU A 77 36.61 -29.35 33.29
CA GLU A 77 36.86 -30.35 34.36
C GLU A 77 35.73 -31.37 34.61
N ASN A 78 36.01 -32.59 34.13
CA ASN A 78 35.75 -33.95 34.68
C ASN A 78 34.48 -34.26 35.47
N LEU A 79 33.87 -35.41 35.14
CA LEU A 79 33.64 -36.54 36.07
C LEU A 79 33.34 -37.85 35.30
N SER A 80 33.78 -38.98 35.87
CA SER A 80 33.89 -40.33 35.29
C SER A 80 32.60 -41.19 35.38
N PRO A 81 32.55 -42.40 34.78
CA PRO A 81 31.34 -43.21 34.65
C PRO A 81 31.29 -44.41 35.60
N GLU A 82 30.20 -44.59 36.37
CA GLU A 82 29.81 -45.89 36.95
C GLU A 82 28.27 -46.00 37.04
N ALA A 83 27.74 -47.18 36.70
CA ALA A 83 26.35 -47.61 36.81
C ALA A 83 26.23 -48.65 37.95
N PRO A 84 25.09 -49.34 38.17
CA PRO A 84 23.69 -48.94 38.46
C PRO A 84 23.23 -49.48 39.85
N HIS A 85 22.10 -49.04 40.45
CA HIS A 85 21.18 -49.86 41.29
C HIS A 85 20.08 -49.05 42.02
N ALA A 86 18.90 -49.69 42.13
CA ALA A 86 17.90 -49.65 43.22
C ALA A 86 16.87 -48.49 43.35
N ILE A 87 15.68 -48.84 42.89
CA ILE A 87 14.29 -48.67 43.38
C ILE A 87 14.09 -48.13 44.82
N GLU A 88 13.04 -47.28 44.93
CA GLU A 88 12.13 -46.95 46.05
C GLU A 88 12.40 -45.84 47.08
N ASP A 89 11.31 -45.08 47.26
CA ASP A 89 10.88 -44.28 48.41
C ASP A 89 11.44 -42.87 48.64
N ARG A 90 10.68 -41.88 48.14
CA ARG A 90 10.11 -40.80 48.99
C ARG A 90 9.02 -40.03 48.24
N SER A 91 7.81 -40.26 48.72
CA SER A 91 6.61 -39.52 48.42
C SER A 91 6.58 -38.16 49.13
N SER A 92 5.76 -37.27 48.58
CA SER A 92 5.30 -35.96 49.07
C SER A 92 6.19 -34.73 48.76
N GLU A 93 5.54 -33.76 48.11
CA GLU A 93 5.95 -32.36 47.98
C GLU A 93 7.11 -32.02 47.04
N LEU A 94 6.94 -32.24 45.72
CA LEU A 94 7.59 -31.47 44.65
C LEU A 94 6.96 -31.82 43.29
N ALA A 95 5.72 -31.38 43.08
CA ALA A 95 5.01 -31.52 41.81
C ALA A 95 4.54 -30.15 41.32
N ALA A 96 5.49 -29.31 40.92
CA ALA A 96 5.26 -28.15 40.07
C ALA A 96 6.57 -27.78 39.38
N ASN A 97 6.62 -27.93 38.05
CA ASN A 97 7.62 -27.32 37.15
C ASN A 97 9.00 -28.00 37.01
N ALA A 98 9.07 -29.33 36.85
CA ALA A 98 10.22 -29.97 36.21
C ALA A 98 9.80 -30.54 34.83
N PRO A 99 10.64 -30.42 33.78
CA PRO A 99 10.38 -31.02 32.47
C PRO A 99 10.60 -32.53 32.59
N THR A 100 9.60 -33.23 33.12
CA THR A 100 9.60 -34.70 33.14
C THR A 100 9.48 -35.18 31.70
N GLU A 101 10.41 -36.04 31.32
CA GLU A 101 10.55 -36.76 30.04
C GLU A 101 9.34 -36.68 29.11
N LEU A 102 9.59 -36.03 27.98
CA LEU A 102 8.69 -35.85 26.85
C LEU A 102 8.24 -37.21 26.31
N ALA A 103 7.06 -37.67 26.74
CA ALA A 103 6.33 -38.78 26.15
C ALA A 103 5.76 -38.32 24.78
N LEU A 104 6.66 -38.19 23.81
CA LEU A 104 6.35 -37.96 22.40
C LEU A 104 5.89 -39.29 21.79
N PRO A 105 4.89 -39.28 20.88
CA PRO A 105 4.43 -40.50 20.25
C PRO A 105 5.58 -41.21 19.51
N PRO A 106 5.61 -42.55 19.51
CA PRO A 106 6.69 -43.34 18.90
C PRO A 106 6.84 -43.07 17.40
N ILE A 107 5.76 -42.68 16.72
CA ILE A 107 5.74 -42.36 15.29
C ILE A 107 5.57 -40.84 15.11
N ARG A 108 6.57 -40.21 14.49
CA ARG A 108 6.61 -38.77 14.24
C ARG A 108 6.00 -38.43 12.89
N ILE A 109 4.70 -38.14 12.87
CA ILE A 109 4.05 -37.63 11.66
C ILE A 109 4.37 -36.14 11.49
N PRO A 110 4.74 -35.69 10.27
CA PRO A 110 4.93 -34.27 9.96
C PRO A 110 3.73 -33.40 10.41
N PRO A 111 3.97 -32.26 11.10
CA PRO A 111 2.90 -31.40 11.63
C PRO A 111 1.86 -30.95 10.59
N HIS A 112 2.32 -30.65 9.37
CA HIS A 112 1.45 -30.23 8.27
C HIS A 112 0.49 -31.34 7.82
N LYS A 113 0.94 -32.61 7.73
CA LYS A 113 0.08 -33.78 7.48
C LYS A 113 -0.98 -33.94 8.58
N LEU A 114 -0.56 -33.86 9.85
CA LEU A 114 -1.46 -34.00 11.01
C LEU A 114 -2.51 -32.88 11.06
N LEU A 115 -2.12 -31.65 10.76
CA LEU A 115 -3.03 -30.52 10.75
C LEU A 115 -4.07 -30.66 9.63
N LEU A 116 -3.64 -31.01 8.41
CA LEU A 116 -4.56 -31.22 7.28
C LEU A 116 -5.54 -32.36 7.53
N ILE A 117 -5.09 -33.51 8.04
CA ILE A 117 -5.99 -34.64 8.30
C ILE A 117 -6.99 -34.34 9.43
N THR A 118 -6.56 -33.58 10.45
CA THR A 118 -7.44 -33.14 11.54
C THR A 118 -8.51 -32.17 11.02
N ARG A 119 -8.13 -31.19 10.17
CA ARG A 119 -9.05 -30.26 9.52
C ARG A 119 -10.05 -31.01 8.63
N LEU A 120 -9.59 -31.98 7.86
CA LEU A 120 -10.43 -32.79 6.98
C LEU A 120 -11.47 -33.58 7.78
N ALA A 121 -11.04 -34.28 8.84
CA ALA A 121 -11.96 -35.02 9.71
C ALA A 121 -12.99 -34.10 10.41
N ALA A 122 -12.55 -32.91 10.85
CA ALA A 122 -13.44 -31.90 11.43
C ALA A 122 -14.49 -31.40 10.42
N SER A 123 -14.10 -31.20 9.16
CA SER A 123 -14.99 -30.73 8.08
C SER A 123 -16.05 -31.76 7.69
N ILE A 124 -15.72 -33.05 7.84
CA ILE A 124 -16.63 -34.16 7.56
C ILE A 124 -17.57 -34.44 8.74
N GLY A 125 -17.10 -34.20 9.96
CA GLY A 125 -17.87 -34.39 11.17
C GLY A 125 -17.78 -35.83 11.70
N ASN A 126 -18.36 -36.80 11.01
CA ASN A 126 -18.36 -38.20 11.46
C ASN A 126 -18.43 -39.20 10.30
N ALA A 127 -18.20 -40.49 10.60
CA ALA A 127 -18.19 -41.55 9.60
C ALA A 127 -19.53 -41.71 8.86
N ALA A 128 -20.67 -41.56 9.55
CA ALA A 128 -22.00 -41.68 8.95
C ALA A 128 -22.31 -40.51 7.99
N ALA A 129 -21.86 -39.29 8.33
CA ALA A 129 -21.95 -38.13 7.46
C ALA A 129 -21.11 -38.33 6.19
N PHE A 130 -19.93 -38.95 6.33
CA PHE A 130 -19.11 -39.29 5.18
C PHE A 130 -19.78 -40.34 4.28
N GLU A 131 -20.36 -41.41 4.85
CA GLU A 131 -21.10 -42.41 4.07
C GLU A 131 -22.30 -41.81 3.31
N ALA A 132 -22.92 -40.74 3.84
CA ALA A 132 -23.97 -40.03 3.12
C ALA A 132 -23.48 -39.31 1.85
N PHE A 133 -22.17 -39.07 1.72
CA PHE A 133 -21.52 -38.52 0.53
C PHE A 133 -21.13 -39.59 -0.50
N LEU A 134 -21.22 -40.87 -0.14
CA LEU A 134 -20.80 -42.01 -0.97
C LEU A 134 -21.96 -42.70 -1.69
N LYS A 135 -23.07 -41.99 -1.94
CA LYS A 135 -24.17 -42.53 -2.75
C LYS A 135 -23.74 -42.62 -4.23
N PRO A 136 -24.14 -43.65 -4.99
CA PRO A 136 -23.68 -43.86 -6.37
C PRO A 136 -23.76 -42.62 -7.28
N ASP A 137 -24.81 -41.80 -7.15
CA ASP A 137 -25.00 -40.59 -7.96
C ASP A 137 -24.56 -39.29 -7.27
N ALA A 138 -23.88 -39.36 -6.12
CA ALA A 138 -23.48 -38.17 -5.38
C ALA A 138 -22.24 -37.52 -5.98
N ILE A 139 -22.36 -36.23 -6.32
CA ILE A 139 -21.23 -35.36 -6.64
C ILE A 139 -20.92 -34.51 -5.40
N THR A 140 -19.72 -34.65 -4.88
CA THR A 140 -19.23 -33.89 -3.73
C THR A 140 -18.00 -33.08 -4.11
N VAL A 141 -18.02 -31.78 -3.80
CA VAL A 141 -16.89 -30.87 -3.99
C VAL A 141 -16.27 -30.55 -2.64
N LEU A 142 -14.97 -30.74 -2.52
CA LEU A 142 -14.17 -30.32 -1.38
C LEU A 142 -13.45 -29.02 -1.74
N ASP A 143 -13.80 -27.93 -1.08
CA ASP A 143 -13.26 -26.58 -1.32
C ASP A 143 -12.49 -26.04 -0.10
N GLY A 144 -11.88 -24.85 -0.25
CA GLY A 144 -11.06 -24.23 0.81
C GLY A 144 -9.66 -24.84 0.96
N ILE A 145 -9.14 -25.43 -0.12
CA ILE A 145 -7.84 -26.10 -0.17
C ILE A 145 -6.82 -25.19 -0.85
N ALA A 146 -5.65 -25.02 -0.25
CA ALA A 146 -4.53 -24.34 -0.88
C ALA A 146 -3.95 -25.19 -2.04
N ASP A 147 -3.45 -24.54 -3.08
CA ASP A 147 -2.97 -25.24 -4.29
C ASP A 147 -1.86 -26.26 -3.96
N ASP A 148 -0.95 -25.91 -3.05
CA ASP A 148 0.13 -26.78 -2.56
C ASP A 148 -0.37 -28.02 -1.80
N ASP A 149 -1.54 -27.95 -1.19
CA ASP A 149 -2.08 -29.02 -0.33
C ASP A 149 -2.80 -30.12 -1.12
N VAL A 150 -3.15 -29.88 -2.39
CA VAL A 150 -3.95 -30.82 -3.22
C VAL A 150 -3.34 -32.22 -3.28
N ASN A 151 -2.04 -32.31 -3.56
CA ASN A 151 -1.33 -33.58 -3.70
C ASN A 151 -1.23 -34.32 -2.36
N MET A 152 -1.07 -33.58 -1.25
CA MET A 152 -1.02 -34.19 0.07
C MET A 152 -2.39 -34.69 0.49
N LEU A 153 -3.43 -33.89 0.26
CA LEU A 153 -4.80 -34.21 0.60
C LEU A 153 -5.28 -35.49 -0.11
N GLN A 154 -4.91 -35.67 -1.38
CA GLN A 154 -5.16 -36.92 -2.12
C GLN A 154 -4.66 -38.14 -1.33
N ARG A 155 -3.42 -38.08 -0.82
CA ARG A 155 -2.82 -39.20 -0.07
C ARG A 155 -3.48 -39.40 1.28
N LEU A 156 -3.94 -38.33 1.93
CA LEU A 156 -4.58 -38.42 3.25
C LEU A 156 -6.02 -38.93 3.18
N LEU A 157 -6.72 -38.74 2.07
CA LEU A 157 -8.12 -39.18 1.90
C LEU A 157 -8.33 -40.67 2.19
N MET A 158 -7.35 -41.52 1.88
CA MET A 158 -7.45 -42.97 2.13
C MET A 158 -7.65 -43.34 3.61
N HIS A 159 -7.24 -42.48 4.54
CA HIS A 159 -7.41 -42.72 5.98
C HIS A 159 -8.79 -42.29 6.50
N VAL A 160 -9.42 -41.38 5.78
CA VAL A 160 -10.74 -40.80 6.09
C VAL A 160 -11.87 -41.66 5.54
N VAL A 161 -11.65 -42.22 4.34
CA VAL A 161 -12.59 -43.11 3.67
C VAL A 161 -12.89 -44.35 4.53
N PRO A 162 -14.14 -44.88 4.55
CA PRO A 162 -14.46 -46.08 5.30
C PRO A 162 -13.70 -47.30 4.76
N VAL A 163 -13.33 -48.23 5.65
CA VAL A 163 -12.38 -49.34 5.36
C VAL A 163 -12.80 -50.24 4.18
N HIS A 164 -14.08 -50.23 3.82
CA HIS A 164 -14.64 -51.05 2.75
C HIS A 164 -14.81 -50.30 1.41
N TRP A 165 -14.30 -49.08 1.29
CA TRP A 165 -14.29 -48.26 0.08
C TRP A 165 -12.87 -48.06 -0.45
N SER A 166 -12.70 -48.05 -1.77
CA SER A 166 -11.45 -47.69 -2.44
C SER A 166 -11.57 -46.36 -3.17
N ILE A 167 -10.43 -45.68 -3.39
CA ILE A 167 -10.36 -44.45 -4.19
C ILE A 167 -9.71 -44.77 -5.54
N ALA A 168 -10.40 -44.47 -6.63
CA ALA A 168 -9.85 -44.52 -7.98
C ALA A 168 -9.45 -43.11 -8.43
N SER A 169 -8.18 -42.92 -8.76
CA SER A 169 -7.67 -41.66 -9.33
C SER A 169 -8.00 -41.48 -10.82
N THR A 170 -8.47 -42.55 -11.47
CA THR A 170 -8.73 -42.56 -12.92
C THR A 170 -10.05 -43.28 -13.17
N THR A 171 -10.90 -42.71 -14.03
CA THR A 171 -12.21 -43.28 -14.39
C THR A 171 -12.12 -44.66 -15.03
N ALA A 172 -10.97 -45.01 -15.62
CA ALA A 172 -10.68 -46.34 -16.18
C ALA A 172 -10.46 -47.45 -15.13
N SER A 173 -10.28 -47.10 -13.85
CA SER A 173 -9.95 -48.03 -12.75
C SER A 173 -11.14 -48.32 -11.84
N ILE A 174 -12.34 -47.88 -12.20
CA ILE A 174 -13.57 -48.11 -11.44
C ILE A 174 -14.02 -49.56 -11.67
N GLY A 175 -13.63 -50.45 -10.75
CA GLY A 175 -14.14 -51.83 -10.71
C GLY A 175 -15.59 -51.90 -10.18
N SER A 176 -16.22 -53.07 -10.26
CA SER A 176 -17.61 -53.33 -9.80
C SER A 176 -17.80 -53.33 -8.27
N GLY A 177 -16.93 -52.66 -7.53
CA GLY A 177 -16.94 -52.56 -6.07
C GLY A 177 -17.32 -51.16 -5.55
N ARG A 178 -17.35 -51.00 -4.22
CA ARG A 178 -17.54 -49.71 -3.55
C ARG A 178 -16.31 -48.82 -3.78
N CYS A 179 -16.32 -48.03 -4.84
CA CYS A 179 -15.20 -47.21 -5.28
C CYS A 179 -15.63 -45.74 -5.46
N ILE A 180 -14.78 -44.80 -5.04
CA ILE A 180 -14.98 -43.35 -5.20
C ILE A 180 -14.11 -42.86 -6.36
N ALA A 181 -14.70 -42.16 -7.32
CA ALA A 181 -13.96 -41.46 -8.36
C ALA A 181 -13.41 -40.14 -7.79
N LEU A 182 -12.09 -39.98 -7.73
CA LEU A 182 -11.44 -38.76 -7.27
C LEU A 182 -10.93 -37.95 -8.46
N VAL A 183 -11.39 -36.71 -8.58
CA VAL A 183 -10.93 -35.77 -9.62
C VAL A 183 -10.23 -34.58 -8.96
N ARG A 184 -9.07 -34.23 -9.49
CA ARG A 184 -8.26 -33.09 -9.04
C ARG A 184 -7.45 -32.49 -10.18
N PRO A 185 -7.07 -31.21 -10.11
CA PRO A 185 -6.13 -30.65 -11.07
C PRO A 185 -4.71 -31.17 -10.83
N MET A 186 -3.88 -31.14 -11.87
CA MET A 186 -2.43 -31.29 -11.72
C MET A 186 -1.84 -29.97 -11.23
N VAL A 187 -1.08 -30.04 -10.14
CA VAL A 187 -0.37 -28.89 -9.55
C VAL A 187 1.13 -29.11 -9.70
N SER A 188 1.84 -28.13 -10.24
CA SER A 188 3.31 -28.11 -10.35
C SER A 188 3.81 -26.79 -9.78
N ASP A 189 4.78 -26.84 -8.86
CA ASP A 189 5.34 -25.68 -8.15
C ASP A 189 4.27 -24.74 -7.57
N GLY A 190 3.24 -25.32 -6.97
CA GLY A 190 2.13 -24.59 -6.35
C GLY A 190 1.21 -23.84 -7.31
N LYS A 191 1.33 -24.08 -8.62
CA LYS A 191 0.51 -23.44 -9.64
C LYS A 191 -0.19 -24.46 -10.53
N ILE A 192 -1.36 -24.07 -11.04
CA ILE A 192 -2.13 -24.84 -12.02
C ILE A 192 -1.92 -24.21 -13.39
N SER A 193 -1.36 -24.96 -14.33
CA SER A 193 -1.18 -24.49 -15.70
C SER A 193 -2.52 -24.45 -16.46
N ALA A 194 -2.61 -23.63 -17.50
CA ALA A 194 -3.79 -23.60 -18.37
C ALA A 194 -4.06 -24.94 -19.09
N HIS A 195 -3.05 -25.81 -19.21
CA HIS A 195 -3.24 -27.18 -19.68
C HIS A 195 -3.88 -28.06 -18.60
N ALA A 196 -3.34 -28.03 -17.38
CA ALA A 196 -3.87 -28.77 -16.24
C ALA A 196 -5.31 -28.38 -15.88
N ALA A 197 -5.68 -27.11 -16.03
CA ALA A 197 -7.07 -26.65 -15.84
C ALA A 197 -8.04 -27.25 -16.88
N ARG A 198 -7.61 -27.36 -18.14
CA ARG A 198 -8.42 -27.99 -19.20
C ARG A 198 -8.54 -29.50 -19.02
N GLU A 199 -7.47 -30.16 -18.57
CA GLU A 199 -7.53 -31.57 -18.22
C GLU A 199 -8.45 -31.82 -17.03
N PHE A 200 -8.39 -30.97 -16.00
CA PHE A 200 -9.29 -31.03 -14.85
C PHE A 200 -10.77 -30.94 -15.25
N GLU A 201 -11.13 -30.00 -16.13
CA GLU A 201 -12.50 -29.91 -16.67
C GLU A 201 -12.91 -31.17 -17.44
N ARG A 202 -12.02 -31.72 -18.27
CA ARG A 202 -12.26 -32.98 -18.99
C ARG A 202 -12.46 -34.16 -18.04
N ASP A 203 -11.68 -34.23 -16.96
CA ASP A 203 -11.74 -35.31 -15.98
C ASP A 203 -13.01 -35.22 -15.14
N ILE A 204 -13.48 -34.00 -14.80
CA ILE A 204 -14.80 -33.79 -14.17
C ILE A 204 -15.90 -34.33 -15.08
N LEU A 205 -15.88 -33.96 -16.38
CA LEU A 205 -16.87 -34.44 -17.34
C LEU A 205 -16.83 -35.97 -17.52
N SER A 206 -15.64 -36.58 -17.45
CA SER A 206 -15.51 -38.04 -17.46
C SER A 206 -16.02 -38.67 -16.17
N GLY A 207 -15.79 -38.05 -15.03
CA GLY A 207 -16.22 -38.54 -13.71
C GLY A 207 -17.73 -38.52 -13.56
N ILE A 208 -18.40 -37.47 -14.05
CA ILE A 208 -19.87 -37.37 -14.03
C ILE A 208 -20.53 -38.49 -14.85
N LYS A 209 -19.86 -38.99 -15.89
CA LYS A 209 -20.36 -40.10 -16.72
C LYS A 209 -20.19 -41.46 -16.04
N ALA A 210 -19.38 -41.56 -15.00
CA ALA A 210 -19.23 -42.81 -14.25
C ALA A 210 -20.39 -42.93 -13.25
N GLU A 211 -21.04 -44.10 -13.18
CA GLU A 211 -22.12 -44.41 -12.22
C GLU A 211 -21.58 -44.65 -10.79
N ALA A 212 -20.50 -43.95 -10.42
CA ALA A 212 -19.81 -44.06 -9.14
C ALA A 212 -19.78 -42.70 -8.41
N PRO A 213 -19.74 -42.68 -7.07
CA PRO A 213 -19.66 -41.44 -6.31
C PRO A 213 -18.43 -40.62 -6.72
N LEU A 214 -18.65 -39.35 -7.05
CA LEU A 214 -17.62 -38.43 -7.55
C LEU A 214 -17.20 -37.44 -6.46
N LEU A 215 -15.92 -37.45 -6.09
CA LEU A 215 -15.30 -36.49 -5.20
C LEU A 215 -14.37 -35.57 -6.00
N ILE A 216 -14.64 -34.27 -5.98
CA ILE A 216 -13.86 -33.25 -6.69
C ILE A 216 -13.08 -32.44 -5.66
N ILE A 217 -11.75 -32.41 -5.78
CA ILE A 217 -10.90 -31.48 -5.02
C ILE A 217 -10.82 -30.16 -5.81
N GLN A 218 -11.40 -29.11 -5.26
CA GLN A 218 -11.34 -27.76 -5.84
C GLN A 218 -10.33 -26.90 -5.04
N PRO A 219 -9.11 -26.69 -5.56
CA PRO A 219 -8.18 -25.73 -4.97
C PRO A 219 -8.63 -24.28 -5.20
N THR A 220 -8.05 -23.37 -4.42
CA THR A 220 -8.43 -21.95 -4.37
C THR A 220 -8.29 -21.25 -5.74
N SER A 221 -7.29 -21.63 -6.54
CA SER A 221 -7.09 -21.06 -7.89
C SER A 221 -7.91 -21.72 -9.00
N ALA A 222 -8.60 -22.84 -8.74
CA ALA A 222 -9.39 -23.54 -9.75
C ALA A 222 -10.88 -23.19 -9.66
N THR A 223 -11.49 -22.98 -10.83
CA THR A 223 -12.93 -22.77 -10.99
C THR A 223 -13.59 -24.01 -11.56
N LEU A 224 -14.76 -24.39 -11.01
CA LEU A 224 -15.59 -25.43 -11.60
C LEU A 224 -16.17 -24.97 -12.95
N PRO A 225 -16.49 -25.90 -13.87
CA PRO A 225 -17.12 -25.58 -15.14
C PRO A 225 -18.47 -24.86 -14.95
N PRO A 226 -18.75 -23.80 -15.72
CA PRO A 226 -19.94 -22.95 -15.52
C PRO A 226 -21.28 -23.66 -15.75
N GLY A 227 -21.27 -24.82 -16.40
CA GLY A 227 -22.47 -25.62 -16.69
C GLY A 227 -22.86 -26.62 -15.59
N LEU A 228 -22.10 -26.75 -14.50
CA LEU A 228 -22.47 -27.67 -13.42
C LEU A 228 -23.63 -27.10 -12.58
N PRO A 229 -24.72 -27.84 -12.36
CA PRO A 229 -25.83 -27.40 -11.52
C PRO A 229 -25.41 -27.38 -10.05
N LEU A 230 -24.87 -26.24 -9.61
CA LEU A 230 -24.25 -26.07 -8.28
C LEU A 230 -25.20 -26.41 -7.13
N ASP A 231 -26.51 -26.22 -7.31
CA ASP A 231 -27.55 -26.49 -6.31
C ASP A 231 -27.75 -27.99 -6.02
N GLN A 232 -27.31 -28.86 -6.92
CA GLN A 232 -27.43 -30.33 -6.78
C GLN A 232 -26.12 -30.96 -6.28
N ILE A 233 -25.05 -30.18 -6.13
CA ILE A 233 -23.73 -30.63 -5.70
C ILE A 233 -23.57 -30.41 -4.20
N ARG A 234 -23.10 -31.44 -3.50
CA ARG A 234 -22.76 -31.28 -2.09
C ARG A 234 -21.39 -30.63 -1.96
N ARG A 235 -21.26 -29.67 -1.06
CA ARG A 235 -19.99 -29.01 -0.77
C ARG A 235 -19.53 -29.29 0.64
N ILE A 236 -18.26 -29.64 0.78
CA ILE A 236 -17.55 -29.73 2.06
C ILE A 236 -16.47 -28.65 2.00
N SER A 237 -16.53 -27.68 2.90
CA SER A 237 -15.51 -26.64 2.99
C SER A 237 -14.52 -27.00 4.09
N LEU A 238 -13.23 -26.98 3.77
CA LEU A 238 -12.18 -27.30 4.73
C LEU A 238 -12.18 -26.27 5.86
N MET A 239 -12.49 -26.70 7.08
CA MET A 239 -12.62 -25.81 8.23
C MET A 239 -11.32 -24.99 8.45
N PRO A 240 -11.43 -23.71 8.83
CA PRO A 240 -10.28 -22.91 9.22
C PRO A 240 -9.66 -23.47 10.51
N ILE A 241 -8.40 -23.13 10.77
CA ILE A 241 -7.69 -23.60 11.96
C ILE A 241 -8.30 -22.94 13.19
N SER A 242 -8.94 -23.75 14.05
CA SER A 242 -9.51 -23.32 15.33
C SER A 242 -8.71 -23.87 16.51
N ARG A 243 -9.00 -23.37 17.71
CA ARG A 243 -8.44 -23.90 18.97
C ARG A 243 -8.69 -25.38 19.11
N ASP A 244 -9.90 -25.85 18.78
CA ASP A 244 -10.27 -27.26 18.89
C ASP A 244 -9.47 -28.15 17.93
N ILE A 245 -9.28 -27.70 16.68
CA ILE A 245 -8.46 -28.40 15.68
C ILE A 245 -7.01 -28.43 16.15
N MET A 246 -6.46 -27.30 16.60
CA MET A 246 -5.09 -27.21 17.10
C MET A 246 -4.89 -28.10 18.32
N ILE A 247 -5.83 -28.14 19.27
CA ILE A 247 -5.78 -29.02 20.44
C ILE A 247 -5.75 -30.50 20.03
N ALA A 248 -6.60 -30.90 19.07
CA ALA A 248 -6.60 -32.28 18.55
C ALA A 248 -5.26 -32.62 17.87
N THR A 249 -4.72 -31.71 17.05
CA THR A 249 -3.41 -31.87 16.40
C THR A 249 -2.26 -31.93 17.41
N LEU A 250 -2.26 -31.09 18.45
CA LEU A 250 -1.25 -31.07 19.51
C LEU A 250 -1.29 -32.33 20.36
N ARG A 251 -2.49 -32.83 20.66
CA ARG A 251 -2.64 -34.11 21.37
C ARG A 251 -2.05 -35.28 20.57
N ALA A 252 -2.24 -35.30 19.25
CA ALA A 252 -1.69 -36.34 18.39
C ALA A 252 -0.16 -36.25 18.20
N SER A 253 0.44 -35.07 18.33
CA SER A 253 1.87 -34.83 18.05
C SER A 253 2.75 -34.77 19.29
N HIS A 254 2.20 -34.40 20.46
CA HIS A 254 2.97 -34.09 21.68
C HIS A 254 2.42 -34.80 22.93
N SER A 255 1.62 -35.86 22.79
CA SER A 255 1.11 -36.64 23.93
C SER A 255 1.01 -38.12 23.58
N ASP A 256 1.88 -38.94 24.17
CA ASP A 256 1.85 -40.41 24.03
C ASP A 256 1.04 -41.11 25.14
N VAL A 257 1.02 -40.57 26.39
CA VAL A 257 0.47 -41.31 27.56
C VAL A 257 -0.55 -40.50 28.37
N GLY A 258 -1.60 -40.00 27.72
CA GLY A 258 -2.80 -39.46 28.39
C GLY A 258 -2.62 -38.19 29.26
N ARG A 259 -1.39 -37.70 29.44
CA ARG A 259 -1.06 -36.46 30.15
C ARG A 259 -1.07 -35.27 29.19
N PHE A 260 -2.26 -34.87 28.76
CA PHE A 260 -2.45 -33.65 27.98
C PHE A 260 -3.37 -32.70 28.76
N ASP A 261 -2.79 -31.64 29.32
CA ASP A 261 -3.55 -30.58 30.01
C ASP A 261 -4.24 -29.69 28.97
N GLU A 262 -5.42 -30.12 28.54
CA GLU A 262 -6.22 -29.39 27.56
C GLU A 262 -6.65 -28.01 28.06
N ALA A 263 -6.91 -27.86 29.36
CA ALA A 263 -7.32 -26.57 29.92
C ALA A 263 -6.17 -25.56 29.83
N ALA A 264 -4.96 -25.94 30.22
CA ALA A 264 -3.80 -25.06 30.12
C ALA A 264 -3.44 -24.73 28.66
N VAL A 265 -3.48 -25.70 27.75
CA VAL A 265 -3.19 -25.47 26.32
C VAL A 265 -4.25 -24.56 25.69
N ARG A 266 -5.54 -24.78 25.98
CA ARG A 266 -6.63 -23.94 25.46
C ARG A 266 -6.52 -22.49 25.92
N VAL A 267 -6.11 -22.27 27.17
CA VAL A 267 -5.86 -20.92 27.71
C VAL A 267 -4.64 -20.27 27.05
N ALA A 268 -3.61 -21.06 26.74
CA ALA A 268 -2.40 -20.58 26.08
C ALA A 268 -2.57 -20.31 24.58
N LEU A 269 -3.55 -20.92 23.90
CA LEU A 269 -3.77 -20.72 22.47
C LEU A 269 -4.40 -19.34 22.14
N PRO A 270 -4.01 -18.70 21.03
CA PRO A 270 -4.70 -17.51 20.53
C PRO A 270 -6.15 -17.82 20.13
N ASP A 271 -6.97 -16.80 19.91
CA ASP A 271 -8.37 -17.01 19.50
C ASP A 271 -8.49 -17.64 18.10
N ASP A 272 -9.68 -18.16 17.78
CA ASP A 272 -9.91 -18.87 16.52
C ASP A 272 -9.69 -17.98 15.29
N LYS A 273 -9.91 -16.66 15.43
CA LYS A 273 -9.71 -15.69 14.35
C LYS A 273 -8.22 -15.50 14.08
N ALA A 274 -7.42 -15.36 15.13
CA ALA A 274 -5.96 -15.27 15.04
C ALA A 274 -5.36 -16.57 14.50
N LEU A 275 -5.82 -17.73 14.98
CA LEU A 275 -5.36 -19.04 14.48
C LEU A 275 -5.65 -19.25 12.99
N ALA A 276 -6.84 -18.85 12.53
CA ALA A 276 -7.22 -18.96 11.13
C ALA A 276 -6.39 -18.06 10.19
N ALA A 277 -5.82 -16.98 10.73
CA ALA A 277 -5.02 -16.00 9.98
C ALA A 277 -3.50 -16.24 10.03
N LEU A 278 -3.04 -17.22 10.81
CA LEU A 278 -1.62 -17.53 10.93
C LEU A 278 -1.06 -18.14 9.64
N ASP A 279 0.13 -17.68 9.24
CA ASP A 279 0.87 -18.25 8.13
C ASP A 279 1.25 -19.72 8.41
N PRO A 280 1.11 -20.64 7.43
CA PRO A 280 1.45 -22.05 7.60
C PRO A 280 2.90 -22.29 8.09
N LEU A 281 3.85 -21.45 7.68
CA LEU A 281 5.24 -21.53 8.11
C LEU A 281 5.39 -21.18 9.59
N CYS A 282 4.67 -20.17 10.09
CA CYS A 282 4.64 -19.82 11.52
C CYS A 282 4.15 -21.01 12.35
N ILE A 283 3.10 -21.69 11.88
CA ILE A 283 2.58 -22.88 12.54
C ILE A 283 3.62 -24.01 12.54
N ALA A 284 4.25 -24.26 11.40
CA ALA A 284 5.30 -25.29 11.30
C ALA A 284 6.50 -25.01 12.23
N VAL A 285 6.91 -23.74 12.36
CA VAL A 285 7.98 -23.32 13.28
C VAL A 285 7.55 -23.49 14.73
N ALA A 286 6.33 -23.08 15.09
CA ALA A 286 5.81 -23.24 16.43
C ALA A 286 5.72 -24.72 16.86
N MET A 287 5.29 -25.60 15.95
CA MET A 287 5.16 -27.05 16.16
C MET A 287 6.50 -27.77 16.41
N ARG A 288 7.64 -27.10 16.29
CA ARG A 288 8.95 -27.64 16.69
C ARG A 288 9.26 -27.50 18.19
N ALA A 289 8.41 -26.82 18.96
CA ALA A 289 8.61 -26.71 20.40
C ALA A 289 8.50 -28.09 21.08
N PRO A 290 9.24 -28.34 22.17
CA PRO A 290 9.24 -29.63 22.83
C PRO A 290 7.88 -30.00 23.44
N SER A 291 7.08 -29.03 23.90
CA SER A 291 5.80 -29.31 24.58
C SER A 291 4.60 -28.61 23.93
N ALA A 292 3.41 -29.22 24.00
CA ALA A 292 2.17 -28.64 23.48
C ALA A 292 1.85 -27.26 24.06
N ARG A 293 2.20 -27.02 25.33
CA ARG A 293 2.02 -25.72 25.99
C ARG A 293 2.95 -24.66 25.40
N GLU A 294 4.20 -25.02 25.11
CA GLU A 294 5.14 -24.11 24.48
C GLU A 294 4.78 -23.83 23.01
N VAL A 295 4.25 -24.83 22.28
CA VAL A 295 3.68 -24.59 20.96
C VAL A 295 2.54 -23.56 21.05
N ALA A 296 1.61 -23.75 21.99
CA ALA A 296 0.50 -22.82 22.18
C ALA A 296 0.97 -21.40 22.53
N GLU A 297 1.97 -21.26 23.39
CA GLU A 297 2.54 -19.95 23.74
C GLU A 297 3.26 -19.31 22.55
N ARG A 298 4.03 -20.07 21.76
CA ARG A 298 4.66 -19.57 20.53
C ARG A 298 3.62 -19.13 19.50
N LEU A 299 2.57 -19.94 19.30
CA LEU A 299 1.43 -19.58 18.44
C LEU A 299 0.72 -18.33 18.97
N ARG A 300 0.63 -18.15 20.29
CA ARG A 300 0.05 -16.93 20.88
C ARG A 300 0.95 -15.73 20.69
N VAL A 301 2.26 -15.87 20.74
CA VAL A 301 3.20 -14.76 20.44
C VAL A 301 3.17 -14.41 18.95
N MET A 302 3.13 -15.42 18.08
CA MET A 302 3.05 -15.23 16.62
C MET A 302 1.66 -14.78 16.15
N GLY A 303 0.61 -15.18 16.88
CA GLY A 303 -0.81 -14.90 16.60
C GLY A 303 -1.38 -13.76 17.43
N ARG A 304 -0.61 -13.22 18.40
CA ARG A 304 -0.75 -11.82 18.82
C ARG A 304 -0.54 -11.08 17.53
N THR A 305 -1.65 -10.60 17.02
CA THR A 305 -1.68 -9.58 15.99
C THR A 305 -0.70 -8.53 16.49
N GLU A 306 0.52 -8.51 15.93
CA GLU A 306 1.02 -7.24 15.46
C GLU A 306 -0.20 -6.66 14.76
N THR A 307 -0.86 -5.70 15.43
CA THR A 307 -1.74 -4.73 14.79
C THR A 307 -1.25 -4.63 13.36
N LYS A 308 -2.03 -5.16 12.39
CA LYS A 308 -1.70 -5.23 10.94
C LYS A 308 -0.67 -4.15 10.69
N PRO A 309 0.60 -4.48 10.40
CA PRO A 309 1.75 -3.63 10.69
C PRO A 309 1.29 -2.19 10.57
N HIS A 310 1.09 -1.48 11.69
CA HIS A 310 0.81 -0.04 11.60
C HIS A 310 1.91 0.44 10.67
N ALA A 311 1.49 0.89 9.49
CA ALA A 311 2.42 0.99 8.38
C ALA A 311 3.55 1.85 8.88
N VAL A 312 4.79 1.35 8.79
CA VAL A 312 5.99 2.15 9.00
C VAL A 312 5.75 3.47 8.24
N GLY A 313 5.42 4.52 8.99
CA GLY A 313 4.68 5.62 8.40
C GLY A 313 4.04 6.52 9.45
N PRO A 314 3.80 7.78 9.09
CA PRO A 314 3.44 8.82 10.04
C PRO A 314 1.99 8.75 10.49
N HIS A 315 1.70 9.45 11.58
CA HIS A 315 0.34 9.88 11.94
C HIS A 315 0.12 11.36 11.57
N LEU A 316 -1.14 11.75 11.38
CA LEU A 316 -1.55 13.11 11.06
C LEU A 316 -1.17 14.12 12.15
N ASP A 317 -1.09 13.65 13.40
CA ASP A 317 -0.69 14.45 14.56
C ASP A 317 0.78 14.91 14.47
N GLU A 318 1.59 14.22 13.65
CA GLU A 318 2.99 14.60 13.41
C GLU A 318 3.10 15.78 12.44
N PHE A 319 2.06 16.11 11.67
CA PHE A 319 2.10 17.20 10.70
C PHE A 319 1.71 18.53 11.35
N THR A 320 2.62 19.51 11.29
CA THR A 320 2.35 20.90 11.68
C THR A 320 1.86 21.72 10.49
N GLY A 321 1.19 22.84 10.77
CA GLY A 321 0.63 23.73 9.77
C GLY A 321 -0.88 23.58 9.56
N ASN A 322 -1.43 24.48 8.73
CA ASN A 322 -2.87 24.63 8.50
C ASN A 322 -3.25 24.69 7.02
N SER A 323 -2.44 24.08 6.15
CA SER A 323 -2.69 24.05 4.71
C SER A 323 -4.06 23.44 4.38
N PRO A 324 -4.68 23.81 3.24
CA PRO A 324 -5.94 23.21 2.80
C PRO A 324 -5.89 21.67 2.76
N ALA A 325 -4.78 21.10 2.30
CA ALA A 325 -4.53 19.65 2.32
C ALA A 325 -4.54 19.05 3.73
N LEU A 326 -3.87 19.67 4.70
CA LEU A 326 -3.85 19.19 6.08
C LEU A 326 -5.23 19.29 6.75
N ARG A 327 -5.97 20.39 6.51
CA ARG A 327 -7.35 20.53 7.02
C ARG A 327 -8.26 19.45 6.49
N ALA A 328 -8.20 19.20 5.18
CA ALA A 328 -9.00 18.17 4.54
C ALA A 328 -8.59 16.76 4.98
N ALA A 329 -7.28 16.49 5.14
CA ALA A 329 -6.78 15.22 5.65
C ALA A 329 -7.23 14.94 7.09
N ARG A 330 -7.16 15.95 7.97
CA ARG A 330 -7.67 15.87 9.36
C ARG A 330 -9.18 15.71 9.41
N GLN A 331 -9.92 16.34 8.49
CA GLN A 331 -11.37 16.15 8.38
C GLN A 331 -11.69 14.72 7.94
N LEU A 332 -11.10 14.24 6.85
CA LEU A 332 -11.32 12.89 6.33
C LEU A 332 -10.96 11.81 7.37
N SER A 333 -9.84 11.95 8.08
CA SER A 333 -9.45 10.99 9.12
C SER A 333 -10.44 10.97 10.30
N ARG A 334 -10.96 12.14 10.72
CA ARG A 334 -12.00 12.22 11.75
C ARG A 334 -13.31 11.57 11.27
N ASP A 335 -13.71 11.82 10.04
CA ASP A 335 -14.94 11.26 9.48
C ASP A 335 -14.81 9.72 9.35
N LEU A 336 -13.65 9.22 8.91
CA LEU A 336 -13.37 7.79 8.87
C LEU A 336 -13.49 7.11 10.24
N ARG A 337 -12.95 7.73 11.30
CA ARG A 337 -13.12 7.25 12.68
C ARG A 337 -14.58 7.33 13.12
N ALA A 338 -15.28 8.42 12.82
CA ALA A 338 -16.69 8.59 13.17
C ALA A 338 -17.58 7.55 12.49
N TRP A 339 -17.27 7.16 11.25
CA TRP A 339 -17.95 6.07 10.55
C TRP A 339 -17.65 4.72 11.18
N LYS A 340 -16.40 4.45 11.55
CA LYS A 340 -16.00 3.23 12.28
C LYS A 340 -16.74 3.11 13.62
N ASP A 341 -16.99 4.23 14.28
CA ASP A 341 -17.79 4.33 15.50
C ASP A 341 -19.32 4.29 15.27
N GLY A 342 -19.78 4.23 14.01
CA GLY A 342 -21.21 4.22 13.66
C GLY A 342 -21.94 5.56 13.83
N LYS A 343 -21.23 6.67 13.97
CA LYS A 343 -21.79 8.02 14.20
C LYS A 343 -22.26 8.71 12.91
N ILE A 344 -21.68 8.36 11.76
CA ILE A 344 -22.03 8.92 10.45
C ILE A 344 -22.26 7.79 9.43
N GLY A 345 -23.12 8.04 8.44
CA GLY A 345 -23.36 7.09 7.36
C GLY A 345 -22.23 7.09 6.33
N TRP A 346 -22.00 5.95 5.68
CA TRP A 346 -21.01 5.86 4.58
C TRP A 346 -21.34 6.79 3.40
N HIS A 347 -22.62 7.13 3.22
CA HIS A 347 -23.05 8.01 2.15
C HIS A 347 -22.69 9.48 2.40
N ASP A 348 -22.43 9.86 3.65
CA ASP A 348 -22.06 11.22 4.05
C ASP A 348 -20.54 11.47 3.95
N LEU A 349 -19.77 10.43 3.65
CA LEU A 349 -18.32 10.46 3.52
C LEU A 349 -17.85 10.76 2.09
N SER A 350 -16.77 11.54 1.99
CA SER A 350 -15.98 11.63 0.76
C SER A 350 -15.20 10.33 0.55
N ARG A 351 -15.48 9.60 -0.53
CA ARG A 351 -14.94 8.24 -0.77
C ARG A 351 -13.60 8.23 -1.48
N SER A 352 -13.16 9.39 -1.94
CA SER A 352 -11.97 9.54 -2.76
C SER A 352 -11.34 10.92 -2.60
N MET A 353 -10.01 10.94 -2.67
CA MET A 353 -9.22 12.17 -2.58
C MET A 353 -8.06 12.12 -3.56
N LEU A 354 -7.83 13.21 -4.29
CA LEU A 354 -6.64 13.42 -5.10
C LEU A 354 -5.81 14.54 -4.46
N LEU A 355 -4.59 14.22 -4.07
CA LEU A 355 -3.59 15.17 -3.60
C LEU A 355 -2.65 15.51 -4.76
N TYR A 356 -2.60 16.79 -5.15
CA TYR A 356 -1.72 17.25 -6.22
C TYR A 356 -0.83 18.40 -5.75
N GLY A 357 0.31 18.63 -6.41
CA GLY A 357 1.21 19.73 -6.09
C GLY A 357 2.67 19.39 -6.38
N PRO A 358 3.62 20.30 -6.10
CA PRO A 358 5.03 20.13 -6.44
C PRO A 358 5.64 18.84 -5.87
N PRO A 359 6.65 18.25 -6.54
CA PRO A 359 7.35 17.07 -6.03
C PRO A 359 8.01 17.35 -4.67
N GLY A 360 8.18 16.30 -3.86
CA GLY A 360 8.87 16.42 -2.57
C GLY A 360 8.08 17.11 -1.44
N THR A 361 6.83 17.52 -1.67
CA THR A 361 5.95 18.14 -0.64
C THR A 361 5.39 17.16 0.39
N GLY A 362 5.58 15.86 0.19
CA GLY A 362 5.10 14.82 1.11
C GLY A 362 3.68 14.32 0.85
N LYS A 363 3.16 14.43 -0.39
CA LYS A 363 1.82 13.93 -0.78
C LYS A 363 1.60 12.47 -0.38
N SER A 364 2.52 11.57 -0.75
CA SER A 364 2.44 10.13 -0.41
C SER A 364 2.56 9.90 1.10
N TRP A 365 3.35 10.72 1.79
CA TRP A 365 3.52 10.66 3.24
C TRP A 365 2.21 11.08 3.96
N LEU A 366 1.55 12.14 3.49
CA LEU A 366 0.25 12.60 3.97
C LEU A 366 -0.87 11.57 3.69
N ALA A 367 -0.88 10.95 2.52
CA ALA A 367 -1.85 9.90 2.17
C ALA A 367 -1.76 8.71 3.14
N ARG A 368 -0.53 8.25 3.46
CA ARG A 368 -0.31 7.20 4.47
C ARG A 368 -0.74 7.65 5.86
N ALA A 369 -0.47 8.90 6.22
CA ALA A 369 -0.87 9.48 7.50
C ALA A 369 -2.37 9.45 7.74
N ILE A 370 -3.17 9.70 6.70
CA ILE A 370 -4.64 9.64 6.76
C ILE A 370 -5.10 8.24 7.18
N GLY A 371 -4.59 7.21 6.51
CA GLY A 371 -4.96 5.82 6.78
C GLY A 371 -4.49 5.34 8.16
N ASN A 372 -3.23 5.62 8.51
CA ASN A 372 -2.66 5.29 9.82
C ASN A 372 -3.43 5.96 10.97
N SER A 373 -3.80 7.23 10.80
CA SER A 373 -4.55 7.96 11.82
C SER A 373 -5.99 7.46 11.91
N ALA A 374 -6.61 7.05 10.81
CA ALA A 374 -7.96 6.48 10.85
C ALA A 374 -8.00 5.05 11.44
N ASP A 375 -6.84 4.42 11.69
CA ASP A 375 -6.71 3.01 12.04
C ASP A 375 -7.34 2.10 10.97
N PHE A 376 -6.99 2.40 9.71
CA PHE A 376 -7.36 1.67 8.50
C PHE A 376 -6.13 0.96 7.94
N THR A 377 -6.35 -0.17 7.24
CA THR A 377 -5.26 -0.83 6.50
C THR A 377 -4.79 0.08 5.39
N VAL A 378 -3.48 0.30 5.24
CA VAL A 378 -2.94 1.11 4.15
C VAL A 378 -2.36 0.19 3.09
N VAL A 379 -2.88 0.28 1.87
CA VAL A 379 -2.35 -0.40 0.68
C VAL A 379 -1.84 0.67 -0.26
N THR A 380 -0.59 0.59 -0.70
CA THR A 380 -0.01 1.54 -1.68
C THR A 380 0.28 0.80 -2.98
N ALA A 381 -0.04 1.43 -4.11
CA ALA A 381 0.22 0.91 -5.45
C ALA A 381 0.65 2.04 -6.40
N THR A 382 1.41 1.70 -7.44
CA THR A 382 1.73 2.61 -8.55
C THR A 382 1.50 1.92 -9.88
N PHE A 383 1.25 2.69 -10.95
CA PHE A 383 1.17 2.12 -12.29
C PHE A 383 2.49 1.48 -12.73
N GLY A 384 3.62 2.04 -12.29
CA GLY A 384 4.94 1.45 -12.53
C GLY A 384 5.10 0.06 -11.91
N GLN A 385 4.55 -0.17 -10.71
CA GLN A 385 4.54 -1.50 -10.08
C GLN A 385 3.73 -2.51 -10.89
N TRP A 386 2.53 -2.15 -11.35
CA TRP A 386 1.73 -3.05 -12.17
C TRP A 386 2.39 -3.33 -13.54
N GLN A 387 3.02 -2.32 -14.13
CA GLN A 387 3.71 -2.46 -15.41
C GLN A 387 4.95 -3.37 -15.31
N ALA A 388 5.63 -3.41 -14.15
CA ALA A 388 6.80 -4.25 -13.93
C ALA A 388 6.49 -5.76 -13.98
N GLU A 389 5.23 -6.17 -13.81
CA GLU A 389 4.80 -7.57 -13.83
C GLU A 389 4.80 -8.19 -15.24
N GLY A 390 4.87 -7.39 -16.30
CA GLY A 390 5.02 -7.90 -17.66
C GLY A 390 4.30 -7.10 -18.72
N HIS A 391 3.65 -7.80 -19.66
CA HIS A 391 2.95 -7.18 -20.78
C HIS A 391 1.58 -6.65 -20.33
N LEU A 392 0.82 -6.02 -21.23
CA LEU A 392 -0.47 -5.40 -20.91
C LEU A 392 -1.41 -6.32 -20.11
N GLY A 393 -1.50 -7.59 -20.46
CA GLY A 393 -2.34 -8.56 -19.75
C GLY A 393 -1.91 -8.80 -18.30
N ASP A 394 -0.60 -8.90 -18.06
CA ASP A 394 -0.02 -9.11 -16.73
C ASP A 394 -0.24 -7.88 -15.86
N MET A 395 0.01 -6.68 -16.42
CA MET A 395 -0.26 -5.41 -15.75
C MET A 395 -1.73 -5.27 -15.35
N LEU A 396 -2.66 -5.57 -16.26
CA LEU A 396 -4.09 -5.50 -15.97
C LEU A 396 -4.50 -6.50 -14.87
N THR A 397 -3.89 -7.68 -14.86
CA THR A 397 -4.12 -8.70 -13.84
C THR A 397 -3.59 -8.26 -12.48
N ALA A 398 -2.36 -7.72 -12.44
CA ALA A 398 -1.74 -7.19 -11.23
C ALA A 398 -2.54 -6.02 -10.63
N MET A 399 -3.01 -5.10 -11.48
CA MET A 399 -3.89 -4.00 -11.06
C MET A 399 -5.19 -4.53 -10.45
N ARG A 400 -5.88 -5.45 -11.12
CA ARG A 400 -7.11 -6.07 -10.60
C ARG A 400 -6.87 -6.80 -9.28
N GLN A 401 -5.77 -7.52 -9.16
CA GLN A 401 -5.40 -8.22 -7.93
C GLN A 401 -5.12 -7.24 -6.79
N CYS A 402 -4.44 -6.12 -7.05
CA CYS A 402 -4.20 -5.07 -6.08
C CYS A 402 -5.52 -4.50 -5.52
N PHE A 403 -6.47 -4.18 -6.40
CA PHE A 403 -7.79 -3.70 -6.01
C PHE A 403 -8.59 -4.76 -5.25
N HIS A 404 -8.52 -6.03 -5.67
CA HIS A 404 -9.13 -7.14 -4.96
C HIS A 404 -8.56 -7.29 -3.54
N ASN A 405 -7.23 -7.26 -3.39
CA ASN A 405 -6.56 -7.35 -2.09
C ASN A 405 -6.96 -6.17 -1.18
N ALA A 406 -7.08 -4.96 -1.72
CA ALA A 406 -7.54 -3.80 -0.96
C ALA A 406 -8.97 -3.97 -0.43
N ARG A 407 -9.87 -4.56 -1.23
CA ARG A 407 -11.25 -4.93 -0.79
C ARG A 407 -11.23 -6.02 0.27
N ALA A 408 -10.41 -7.05 0.09
CA ALA A 408 -10.29 -8.14 1.08
C ALA A 408 -9.76 -7.65 2.44
N ALA A 409 -8.97 -6.57 2.44
CA ALA A 409 -8.35 -6.02 3.65
C ALA A 409 -9.20 -5.01 4.43
N MET A 410 -10.44 -4.73 4.02
CA MET A 410 -11.29 -3.67 4.59
C MET A 410 -11.41 -3.74 6.13
N PRO A 411 -11.46 -2.59 6.83
CA PRO A 411 -11.40 -1.22 6.30
C PRO A 411 -10.00 -0.84 5.79
N THR A 412 -9.95 -0.20 4.61
CA THR A 412 -8.71 0.03 3.85
C THR A 412 -8.67 1.43 3.23
N VAL A 413 -7.50 2.06 3.24
CA VAL A 413 -7.14 3.20 2.39
C VAL A 413 -6.21 2.68 1.29
N LEU A 414 -6.69 2.75 0.04
CA LEU A 414 -5.91 2.42 -1.16
C LEU A 414 -5.26 3.68 -1.70
N ILE A 415 -3.94 3.75 -1.64
CA ILE A 415 -3.13 4.86 -2.14
C ILE A 415 -2.62 4.49 -3.54
N ILE A 416 -2.98 5.30 -4.54
CA ILE A 416 -2.44 5.20 -5.90
C ILE A 416 -1.44 6.35 -6.08
N ASP A 417 -0.16 6.02 -5.95
CA ASP A 417 0.92 7.01 -6.03
C ASP A 417 1.39 7.23 -7.47
N GLU A 418 1.79 8.46 -7.77
CA GLU A 418 2.19 8.94 -9.10
C GLU A 418 1.14 8.61 -10.18
N ILE A 419 -0.14 8.86 -9.89
CA ILE A 419 -1.26 8.55 -10.80
C ILE A 419 -1.15 9.26 -12.16
N ASP A 420 -0.42 10.37 -12.24
CA ASP A 420 -0.08 11.09 -13.46
C ASP A 420 0.78 10.27 -14.43
N SER A 421 1.44 9.20 -13.97
CA SER A 421 2.25 8.33 -14.83
C SER A 421 1.43 7.54 -15.86
N VAL A 422 0.11 7.37 -15.65
CA VAL A 422 -0.78 6.70 -16.62
C VAL A 422 -1.05 7.58 -17.85
N GLY A 423 -0.93 8.90 -17.72
CA GLY A 423 -1.25 9.89 -18.75
C GLY A 423 -2.74 10.03 -19.07
N SER A 424 -3.06 10.66 -20.21
CA SER A 424 -4.44 10.95 -20.63
C SER A 424 -4.76 10.35 -21.99
N ARG A 425 -5.94 9.76 -22.21
CA ARG A 425 -6.35 9.25 -23.54
C ARG A 425 -6.33 10.32 -24.66
N GLU A 426 -6.30 11.58 -24.27
CA GLU A 426 -6.31 12.76 -25.13
C GLU A 426 -4.91 13.18 -25.61
N ASP A 427 -3.83 12.61 -25.07
CA ASP A 427 -2.49 12.99 -25.57
C ASP A 427 -2.32 12.62 -27.05
N ARG A 428 -1.60 13.49 -27.75
CA ARG A 428 -1.48 13.48 -29.21
C ARG A 428 -0.51 12.45 -29.76
N ASP A 429 0.30 11.80 -28.92
CA ASP A 429 1.21 10.73 -29.37
C ASP A 429 0.40 9.51 -29.84
N PRO A 430 0.44 9.17 -31.15
CA PRO A 430 -0.27 8.00 -31.67
C PRO A 430 0.33 6.69 -31.15
N ARG A 431 1.60 6.70 -30.71
CA ARG A 431 2.29 5.52 -30.20
C ARG A 431 1.70 5.17 -28.84
N ASN A 432 1.27 3.92 -28.68
CA ASN A 432 0.67 3.37 -27.45
C ASN A 432 -0.70 3.94 -27.03
N ARG A 433 -1.40 4.70 -27.89
CA ARG A 433 -2.74 5.22 -27.57
C ARG A 433 -3.74 4.12 -27.22
N SER A 434 -3.74 3.02 -27.98
CA SER A 434 -4.62 1.87 -27.74
C SER A 434 -4.31 1.18 -26.41
N TYR A 435 -3.02 0.97 -26.11
CA TYR A 435 -2.54 0.41 -24.84
C TYR A 435 -3.00 1.26 -23.66
N ARG A 436 -2.71 2.57 -23.68
CA ARG A 436 -3.07 3.48 -22.60
C ARG A 436 -4.58 3.57 -22.41
N THR A 437 -5.34 3.61 -23.50
CA THR A 437 -6.81 3.62 -23.44
C THR A 437 -7.35 2.37 -22.73
N GLN A 438 -6.76 1.20 -22.98
CA GLN A 438 -7.15 -0.05 -22.30
C GLN A 438 -6.82 -0.01 -20.80
N VAL A 439 -5.62 0.45 -20.44
CA VAL A 439 -5.20 0.61 -19.04
C VAL A 439 -6.13 1.58 -18.30
N ILE A 440 -6.38 2.76 -18.87
CA ILE A 440 -7.28 3.77 -18.28
C ILE A 440 -8.69 3.19 -18.12
N ASN A 441 -9.26 2.55 -19.14
CA ASN A 441 -10.60 2.00 -19.05
C ASN A 441 -10.71 0.90 -17.97
N ALA A 442 -9.70 0.05 -17.83
CA ALA A 442 -9.65 -0.95 -16.78
C ALA A 442 -9.53 -0.31 -15.38
N PHE A 443 -8.67 0.70 -15.23
CA PHE A 443 -8.53 1.44 -13.99
C PHE A 443 -9.83 2.15 -13.59
N LEU A 444 -10.53 2.75 -14.56
CA LEU A 444 -11.84 3.37 -14.34
C LEU A 444 -12.90 2.37 -13.88
N ALA A 445 -12.92 1.17 -14.47
CA ALA A 445 -13.83 0.11 -14.04
C ALA A 445 -13.56 -0.31 -12.58
N GLU A 446 -12.30 -0.39 -12.19
CA GLU A 446 -11.90 -0.71 -10.82
C GLU A 446 -12.26 0.40 -9.81
N LEU A 447 -12.08 1.68 -10.18
CA LEU A 447 -12.52 2.83 -9.37
C LEU A 447 -14.05 2.83 -9.20
N ASP A 448 -14.79 2.63 -10.30
CA ASP A 448 -16.26 2.60 -10.28
C ASP A 448 -16.78 1.43 -9.42
N ALA A 449 -16.08 0.28 -9.42
CA ALA A 449 -16.41 -0.85 -8.56
C ALA A 449 -16.16 -0.54 -7.07
N ILE A 450 -15.01 0.05 -6.73
CA ILE A 450 -14.67 0.39 -5.34
C ILE A 450 -15.58 1.48 -4.77
N SER A 451 -16.03 2.43 -5.59
CA SER A 451 -16.91 3.54 -5.13
C SER A 451 -18.20 3.08 -4.43
N ARG A 452 -18.60 1.81 -4.64
CA ARG A 452 -19.80 1.17 -4.09
C ARG A 452 -19.54 0.40 -2.79
N GLU A 453 -18.28 0.10 -2.49
CA GLU A 453 -17.89 -0.68 -1.32
C GLU A 453 -17.83 0.19 -0.06
N LYS A 454 -18.33 -0.33 1.06
CA LYS A 454 -18.30 0.36 2.35
C LYS A 454 -16.99 0.05 3.08
N GLY A 455 -16.28 1.08 3.52
CA GLY A 455 -15.02 0.92 4.27
C GLY A 455 -13.76 0.91 3.41
N LEU A 456 -13.85 1.28 2.13
CA LEU A 456 -12.69 1.46 1.26
C LEU A 456 -12.65 2.90 0.73
N ILE A 457 -11.54 3.60 0.95
CA ILE A 457 -11.29 4.93 0.38
C ILE A 457 -10.08 4.89 -0.55
N VAL A 458 -10.16 5.60 -1.66
CA VAL A 458 -9.06 5.73 -2.63
C VAL A 458 -8.41 7.11 -2.49
N ILE A 459 -7.09 7.15 -2.30
CA ILE A 459 -6.30 8.39 -2.31
C ILE A 459 -5.31 8.34 -3.46
N GLY A 460 -5.44 9.25 -4.42
CA GLY A 460 -4.47 9.44 -5.50
C GLY A 460 -3.46 10.53 -5.13
N THR A 461 -2.20 10.37 -5.54
CA THR A 461 -1.17 11.42 -5.44
C THR A 461 -0.56 11.67 -6.82
N CYS A 462 -0.43 12.94 -7.22
CA CYS A 462 0.21 13.32 -8.49
C CYS A 462 1.03 14.60 -8.36
N ASN A 463 1.99 14.80 -9.26
CA ASN A 463 2.68 16.08 -9.38
C ASN A 463 1.94 17.00 -10.36
N HIS A 464 1.50 16.42 -11.48
CA HIS A 464 0.92 17.13 -12.62
C HIS A 464 -0.53 16.68 -12.85
N ARG A 465 -1.50 17.45 -12.32
CA ARG A 465 -2.93 17.08 -12.41
C ARG A 465 -3.45 17.10 -13.85
N GLU A 466 -2.86 17.94 -14.70
CA GLU A 466 -3.19 18.17 -16.10
C GLU A 466 -2.83 16.98 -17.01
N LEU A 467 -1.91 16.12 -16.57
CA LEU A 467 -1.54 14.91 -17.30
C LEU A 467 -2.54 13.76 -17.06
N ILE A 468 -3.39 13.88 -16.05
CA ILE A 468 -4.37 12.85 -15.69
C ILE A 468 -5.54 12.89 -16.68
N ASP A 469 -5.97 11.72 -17.14
CA ASP A 469 -7.16 11.58 -17.96
C ASP A 469 -8.40 12.27 -17.34
N PRO A 470 -9.08 13.17 -18.07
CA PRO A 470 -10.23 13.90 -17.55
C PRO A 470 -11.35 13.00 -17.01
N ALA A 471 -11.48 11.76 -17.49
CA ALA A 471 -12.48 10.85 -16.97
C ALA A 471 -12.14 10.31 -15.58
N VAL A 472 -10.86 10.18 -15.22
CA VAL A 472 -10.43 9.83 -13.85
C VAL A 472 -10.84 10.95 -12.88
N MET A 473 -10.80 12.20 -13.34
CA MET A 473 -11.11 13.40 -12.56
C MET A 473 -12.61 13.69 -12.37
N ARG A 474 -13.51 12.90 -12.97
CA ARG A 474 -14.96 13.13 -12.89
C ARG A 474 -15.52 12.85 -11.49
N ALA A 475 -16.64 13.50 -11.18
CA ALA A 475 -17.40 13.26 -9.96
C ALA A 475 -17.82 11.78 -9.87
N GLY A 476 -17.73 11.19 -8.68
CA GLY A 476 -17.95 9.76 -8.43
C GLY A 476 -16.68 8.90 -8.48
N ARG A 477 -15.53 9.48 -8.88
CA ARG A 477 -14.22 8.80 -8.92
C ARG A 477 -13.21 9.44 -7.99
N PHE A 478 -12.84 10.70 -8.26
CA PHE A 478 -12.06 11.54 -7.35
C PHE A 478 -12.86 12.79 -7.00
N ASP A 479 -13.58 12.71 -5.88
CA ASP A 479 -14.52 13.73 -5.43
C ASP A 479 -13.78 14.93 -4.84
N LEU A 480 -12.84 14.68 -3.91
CA LEU A 480 -11.98 15.71 -3.36
C LEU A 480 -10.71 15.87 -4.19
N LYS A 481 -10.39 17.10 -4.59
CA LYS A 481 -9.16 17.44 -5.30
C LYS A 481 -8.50 18.58 -4.55
N ILE A 482 -7.36 18.30 -3.93
CA ILE A 482 -6.76 19.24 -2.99
C ILE A 482 -5.28 19.40 -3.31
N GLU A 483 -4.89 20.67 -3.41
CA GLU A 483 -3.51 21.05 -3.61
C GLU A 483 -2.73 20.97 -2.30
N LEU A 484 -1.56 20.33 -2.35
CA LEU A 484 -0.53 20.39 -1.32
C LEU A 484 0.60 21.29 -1.83
N PRO A 485 0.57 22.60 -1.47
CA PRO A 485 1.61 23.54 -1.89
C PRO A 485 2.93 23.27 -1.15
N LEU A 486 3.97 24.04 -1.50
CA LEU A 486 5.21 24.06 -0.72
C LEU A 486 4.92 24.46 0.74
N PRO A 487 5.63 23.84 1.71
CA PRO A 487 5.41 24.11 3.12
C PRO A 487 5.69 25.58 3.47
N ASP A 488 4.95 26.09 4.45
CA ASP A 488 5.22 27.39 5.08
C ASP A 488 6.27 27.28 6.19
N ALA A 489 6.68 28.43 6.72
CA ALA A 489 7.68 28.47 7.78
C ALA A 489 7.24 27.63 9.00
N ASP A 490 5.94 27.58 9.33
CA ASP A 490 5.43 26.80 10.46
C ASP A 490 5.45 25.28 10.21
N ALA A 491 5.11 24.85 8.98
CA ALA A 491 5.24 23.47 8.55
C ALA A 491 6.71 23.04 8.53
N LEU A 492 7.60 23.88 8.01
CA LEU A 492 9.05 23.65 8.00
C LEU A 492 9.64 23.59 9.40
N LEU A 493 9.17 24.46 10.31
CA LEU A 493 9.55 24.44 11.72
C LEU A 493 9.22 23.09 12.36
N GLY A 494 8.02 22.55 12.12
CA GLY A 494 7.65 21.24 12.65
C GLY A 494 8.45 20.09 12.05
N VAL A 495 8.79 20.16 10.76
CA VAL A 495 9.75 19.21 10.15
C VAL A 495 11.08 19.28 10.88
N LEU A 496 11.66 20.47 11.05
CA LEU A 496 12.94 20.65 11.75
C LEU A 496 12.89 20.19 13.22
N GLN A 497 11.80 20.49 13.94
CA GLN A 497 11.59 20.06 15.34
C GLN A 497 11.56 18.53 15.44
N ARG A 498 10.96 17.84 14.47
CA ARG A 498 10.95 16.36 14.44
C ARG A 498 12.36 15.78 14.29
N HIS A 499 13.19 16.40 13.45
CA HIS A 499 14.58 15.96 13.27
C HIS A 499 15.50 16.34 14.44
N PHE A 500 15.16 17.40 15.17
CA PHE A 500 15.97 17.98 16.25
C PHE A 500 15.14 18.31 17.50
N PRO A 501 14.56 17.30 18.18
CA PRO A 501 13.65 17.53 19.31
C PRO A 501 14.34 18.15 20.54
N LYS A 502 15.67 18.11 20.59
CA LYS A 502 16.47 18.70 21.68
C LYS A 502 16.77 20.19 21.50
N TRP A 503 16.50 20.76 20.32
CA TRP A 503 16.83 22.15 20.02
C TRP A 503 15.65 23.07 20.33
N SER A 504 15.94 24.30 20.77
CA SER A 504 14.88 25.26 21.08
C SER A 504 14.15 25.69 19.82
N GLU A 505 12.83 25.85 19.93
CA GLU A 505 11.97 26.34 18.85
C GLU A 505 12.45 27.68 18.30
N THR A 506 12.85 28.60 19.18
CA THR A 506 13.41 29.91 18.81
C THR A 506 14.63 29.82 17.89
N CYS A 507 15.42 28.76 18.04
CA CYS A 507 16.60 28.56 17.20
C CYS A 507 16.24 27.99 15.83
N LEU A 508 15.23 27.12 15.77
CA LEU A 508 14.75 26.50 14.54
C LEU A 508 13.88 27.46 13.70
N GLN A 509 13.22 28.43 14.33
CA GLN A 509 12.36 29.39 13.64
C GLN A 509 13.10 30.19 12.56
N GLY A 510 14.31 30.68 12.86
CA GLY A 510 15.14 31.38 11.86
C GLY A 510 15.63 30.46 10.74
N LEU A 511 15.83 29.16 11.01
CA LEU A 511 16.15 28.17 9.98
C LEU A 511 14.93 27.87 9.10
N ALA A 512 13.75 27.76 9.70
CA ALA A 512 12.50 27.51 8.99
C ALA A 512 12.16 28.66 8.03
N GLN A 513 12.34 29.91 8.47
CA GLN A 513 12.21 31.10 7.61
C GLN A 513 13.18 31.07 6.43
N ASN A 514 14.44 30.70 6.67
CA ASN A 514 15.43 30.57 5.59
C ASN A 514 15.18 29.37 4.67
N ALA A 515 14.44 28.36 5.14
CA ALA A 515 14.06 27.17 4.39
C ALA A 515 12.76 27.37 3.58
N VAL A 516 12.08 28.51 3.69
CA VAL A 516 10.87 28.80 2.90
C VAL A 516 11.17 28.64 1.41
N GLY A 517 10.24 27.99 0.70
CA GLY A 517 10.39 27.64 -0.71
C GLY A 517 11.10 26.31 -0.95
N CYS A 518 11.64 25.64 0.07
CA CYS A 518 12.05 24.25 -0.01
C CYS A 518 10.85 23.31 0.09
N SER A 519 10.89 22.20 -0.64
CA SER A 519 10.02 21.06 -0.36
C SER A 519 10.48 20.32 0.91
N ALA A 520 9.62 19.48 1.49
CA ALA A 520 10.01 18.65 2.64
C ALA A 520 11.20 17.73 2.30
N ALA A 521 11.24 17.21 1.06
CA ALA A 521 12.35 16.42 0.57
C ALA A 521 13.68 17.20 0.48
N ASP A 522 13.63 18.48 0.11
CA ASP A 522 14.81 19.35 0.06
C ASP A 522 15.36 19.62 1.46
N VAL A 523 14.47 19.82 2.44
CA VAL A 523 14.83 19.96 3.86
C VAL A 523 15.49 18.69 4.38
N ASP A 524 14.92 17.52 4.07
CA ASP A 524 15.52 16.23 4.42
C ASP A 524 16.89 16.02 3.76
N ALA A 525 17.06 16.46 2.52
CA ALA A 525 18.35 16.45 1.84
C ALA A 525 19.37 17.37 2.54
N ALA A 526 18.96 18.58 2.90
CA ALA A 526 19.80 19.53 3.64
C ALA A 526 20.23 19.00 5.02
N ILE A 527 19.30 18.38 5.75
CA ILE A 527 19.60 17.76 7.04
C ILE A 527 20.59 16.60 6.88
N ARG A 528 20.41 15.76 5.86
CA ARG A 528 21.36 14.67 5.54
C ARG A 528 22.75 15.23 5.21
N GLN A 529 22.82 16.30 4.43
CA GLN A 529 24.09 16.96 4.10
C GLN A 529 24.79 17.50 5.36
N ALA A 530 24.07 18.22 6.23
CA ALA A 530 24.64 18.74 7.47
C ALA A 530 25.14 17.61 8.40
N ARG A 531 24.40 16.50 8.49
CA ARG A 531 24.83 15.31 9.24
C ARG A 531 26.10 14.67 8.64
N THR A 532 26.24 14.68 7.32
CA THR A 532 27.46 14.19 6.65
C THR A 532 28.66 15.08 6.94
N MET A 533 28.49 16.41 6.89
CA MET A 533 29.56 17.36 7.25
C MET A 533 30.02 17.16 8.70
N ALA A 534 29.08 17.10 9.65
CA ALA A 534 29.39 16.88 11.05
C ALA A 534 30.08 15.52 11.30
N ARG A 535 29.67 14.47 10.59
CA ARG A 535 30.29 13.14 10.67
C ARG A 535 31.73 13.14 10.16
N ASN A 536 32.04 13.89 9.10
CA ASN A 536 33.40 14.01 8.58
C ASN A 536 34.35 14.68 9.58
N ASP A 537 33.81 15.55 10.44
CA ASP A 537 34.52 16.25 11.51
C ASP A 537 34.46 15.49 12.86
N ASP A 538 33.92 14.26 12.89
CA ASP A 538 33.71 13.43 14.08
C ASP A 538 32.98 14.14 15.25
N ARG A 539 31.94 14.91 14.92
CA ARG A 539 31.15 15.68 15.89
C ARG A 539 29.65 15.57 15.65
N GLU A 540 28.85 15.97 16.65
CA GLU A 540 27.41 16.12 16.47
C GLU A 540 27.07 17.31 15.57
N VAL A 541 25.92 17.22 14.89
CA VAL A 541 25.44 18.31 14.04
C VAL A 541 25.02 19.49 14.90
N THR A 542 25.38 20.69 14.44
CA THR A 542 25.08 21.95 15.12
C THR A 542 24.16 22.83 14.28
N ILE A 543 23.56 23.83 14.92
CA ILE A 543 22.75 24.84 14.22
C ILE A 543 23.57 25.55 13.14
N ALA A 544 24.87 25.75 13.37
CA ALA A 544 25.76 26.40 12.40
C ALA A 544 25.88 25.58 11.10
N ASP A 545 25.90 24.25 11.20
CA ASP A 545 25.95 23.37 10.01
C ASP A 545 24.68 23.48 9.19
N LEU A 546 23.51 23.42 9.85
CA LEU A 546 22.25 23.63 9.14
C LEU A 546 22.17 25.05 8.59
N ARG A 547 22.61 26.07 9.34
CA ARG A 547 22.67 27.43 8.81
C ARG A 547 23.60 27.54 7.61
N ALA A 548 24.70 26.80 7.55
CA ALA A 548 25.60 26.80 6.39
C ALA A 548 24.99 26.10 5.16
N VAL A 549 24.24 25.02 5.37
CA VAL A 549 23.52 24.32 4.28
C VAL A 549 22.27 25.09 3.83
N PHE A 550 21.57 25.72 4.77
CA PHE A 550 20.43 26.59 4.50
C PHE A 550 20.83 28.01 4.07
N ALA A 551 22.08 28.44 4.31
CA ALA A 551 22.61 29.70 3.83
C ALA A 551 22.53 29.71 2.31
N THR A 552 21.78 30.67 1.80
CA THR A 552 21.54 30.87 0.39
C THR A 552 22.87 31.16 -0.30
N GLN A 553 23.16 30.45 -1.38
CA GLN A 553 24.11 30.91 -2.39
C GLN A 553 23.42 31.84 -3.41
N SER A 554 22.23 32.38 -3.11
CA SER A 554 21.60 33.32 -4.04
C SER A 554 22.22 34.70 -3.85
N ASP A 555 22.54 35.31 -4.99
CA ASP A 555 22.99 36.68 -5.05
C ASP A 555 21.86 37.61 -4.57
N PRO A 556 22.11 38.54 -3.62
CA PRO A 556 21.12 39.53 -3.20
C PRO A 556 20.48 40.30 -4.36
N GLU A 557 21.19 40.49 -5.47
CA GLU A 557 20.64 41.12 -6.68
C GLU A 557 19.59 40.24 -7.38
N ILE A 558 19.79 38.92 -7.39
CA ILE A 558 18.83 37.96 -7.94
C ILE A 558 17.57 37.92 -7.07
N ASP A 559 17.73 37.82 -5.74
CA ASP A 559 16.62 37.80 -4.80
C ASP A 559 15.78 39.09 -4.90
N TRP A 560 16.43 40.24 -5.02
CA TRP A 560 15.73 41.52 -5.22
C TRP A 560 14.95 41.55 -6.54
N ARG A 561 15.55 41.07 -7.63
CA ARG A 561 14.90 41.04 -8.94
C ARG A 561 13.68 40.13 -8.96
N VAL A 562 13.80 38.93 -8.39
CA VAL A 562 12.69 37.97 -8.29
C VAL A 562 11.59 38.52 -7.37
N ALA A 563 11.95 39.16 -6.25
CA ALA A 563 10.96 39.76 -5.38
C ALA A 563 10.15 40.86 -6.08
N VAL A 564 10.81 41.72 -6.87
CA VAL A 564 10.15 42.72 -7.72
C VAL A 564 9.24 42.05 -8.75
N HIS A 565 9.70 40.95 -9.37
CA HIS A 565 8.92 40.17 -10.34
C HIS A 565 7.62 39.62 -9.72
N GLU A 566 7.71 38.88 -8.61
CA GLU A 566 6.54 38.30 -7.94
C GLU A 566 5.60 39.37 -7.39
N CYS A 567 6.15 40.44 -6.82
CA CYS A 567 5.32 41.55 -6.34
C CYS A 567 4.59 42.26 -7.49
N GLY A 568 5.18 42.28 -8.70
CA GLY A 568 4.53 42.76 -9.92
C GLY A 568 3.25 41.99 -10.24
N HIS A 569 3.34 40.66 -10.21
CA HIS A 569 2.18 39.78 -10.37
C HIS A 569 1.08 40.06 -9.33
N ALA A 570 1.45 40.22 -8.06
CA ALA A 570 0.49 40.48 -6.99
C ALA A 570 -0.22 41.84 -7.14
N VAL A 571 0.53 42.90 -7.48
CA VAL A 571 -0.02 44.25 -7.69
C VAL A 571 -0.99 44.30 -8.88
N VAL A 572 -0.61 43.70 -10.01
CA VAL A 572 -1.49 43.67 -11.20
C VAL A 572 -2.74 42.82 -10.94
N CYS A 573 -2.62 41.71 -10.21
CA CYS A 573 -3.74 40.86 -9.83
C CYS A 573 -4.78 41.63 -9.01
N ALA A 574 -4.31 42.37 -8.00
CA ALA A 574 -5.16 43.23 -7.17
C ALA A 574 -5.78 44.39 -7.99
N ALA A 575 -4.99 45.08 -8.81
CA ALA A 575 -5.46 46.21 -9.61
C ALA A 575 -6.53 45.84 -10.65
N LEU A 576 -6.45 44.63 -11.21
CA LEU A 576 -7.39 44.12 -12.21
C LEU A 576 -8.55 43.31 -11.60
N GLY A 577 -8.57 43.15 -10.28
CA GLY A 577 -9.59 42.39 -9.55
C GLY A 577 -9.67 40.93 -10.02
N LEU A 578 -8.53 40.28 -10.29
CA LEU A 578 -8.49 38.90 -10.80
C LEU A 578 -8.78 37.87 -9.70
N GLY A 579 -8.55 38.23 -8.45
CA GLY A 579 -8.65 37.31 -7.32
C GLY A 579 -7.98 37.84 -6.06
N ALA A 580 -8.18 37.14 -4.94
CA ALA A 580 -7.47 37.41 -3.70
C ALA A 580 -6.10 36.72 -3.74
N VAL A 581 -5.01 37.47 -3.52
CA VAL A 581 -3.65 36.92 -3.43
C VAL A 581 -3.49 36.22 -2.09
N ARG A 582 -3.25 34.91 -2.13
CA ARG A 582 -3.10 34.06 -0.94
C ARG A 582 -1.68 34.06 -0.39
N ARG A 583 -0.69 34.10 -1.27
CA ARG A 583 0.71 33.97 -0.86
C ARG A 583 1.67 34.46 -1.93
N ILE A 584 2.78 35.06 -1.52
CA ILE A 584 3.90 35.45 -2.39
C ILE A 584 5.18 34.85 -1.80
N LEU A 585 5.93 34.10 -2.63
CA LEU A 585 7.09 33.32 -2.19
C LEU A 585 8.34 33.63 -2.97
N LEU A 586 9.47 33.66 -2.25
CA LEU A 586 10.81 33.75 -2.81
C LEU A 586 11.61 32.48 -2.48
N ALA A 587 11.75 31.59 -3.46
CA ALA A 587 12.47 30.33 -3.33
C ALA A 587 13.99 30.54 -3.21
N ARG A 588 14.68 29.54 -2.66
CA ARG A 588 16.15 29.60 -2.43
C ARG A 588 16.98 29.47 -3.71
N SER A 589 16.44 28.89 -4.76
CA SER A 589 17.11 28.70 -6.06
C SER A 589 17.10 29.95 -6.94
N GLY A 590 16.60 31.10 -6.45
CA GLY A 590 16.42 32.31 -7.25
C GLY A 590 15.16 32.29 -8.11
N GLY A 591 14.14 31.52 -7.71
CA GLY A 591 12.79 31.54 -8.31
C GLY A 591 11.77 32.10 -7.33
N GLY A 592 10.55 32.39 -7.81
CA GLY A 592 9.46 32.90 -6.99
C GLY A 592 8.11 32.34 -7.44
N ALA A 593 7.08 32.58 -6.64
CA ALA A 593 5.70 32.26 -7.04
C ALA A 593 4.68 33.15 -6.33
N VAL A 594 3.65 33.56 -7.06
CA VAL A 594 2.41 34.14 -6.50
C VAL A 594 1.27 33.13 -6.60
N MET A 595 0.57 32.92 -5.50
CA MET A 595 -0.66 32.12 -5.44
C MET A 595 -1.85 33.04 -5.17
N TRP A 596 -2.92 32.90 -5.97
CA TRP A 596 -4.16 33.66 -5.78
C TRP A 596 -5.38 32.80 -6.13
N ASP A 597 -6.54 33.20 -5.62
CA ASP A 597 -7.83 32.58 -5.93
C ASP A 597 -8.49 33.26 -7.14
N PRO A 598 -8.45 32.65 -8.33
CA PRO A 598 -9.05 33.28 -9.51
C PRO A 598 -10.58 33.34 -9.38
N ILE A 599 -11.14 34.50 -9.71
CA ILE A 599 -12.59 34.67 -9.82
C ILE A 599 -13.03 34.11 -11.19
N PRO A 600 -13.99 33.17 -11.24
CA PRO A 600 -14.51 32.65 -12.51
C PRO A 600 -15.06 33.79 -13.38
N ARG A 601 -14.59 33.86 -14.63
CA ARG A 601 -14.97 34.90 -15.59
C ARG A 601 -15.53 34.27 -16.87
N PRO A 602 -16.44 34.95 -17.58
CA PRO A 602 -17.07 34.45 -18.80
C PRO A 602 -16.11 34.30 -19.99
N GLY A 603 -14.88 34.81 -19.90
CA GLY A 603 -13.88 34.71 -20.97
C GLY A 603 -14.07 35.76 -22.05
N LEU A 604 -14.55 36.95 -21.67
CA LEU A 604 -14.67 38.10 -22.58
C LEU A 604 -13.28 38.57 -23.03
N MET A 605 -13.23 39.35 -24.11
CA MET A 605 -11.96 39.95 -24.57
C MET A 605 -11.23 40.68 -23.44
N THR A 606 -11.96 41.47 -22.64
CA THR A 606 -11.40 42.18 -21.48
C THR A 606 -10.84 41.26 -20.41
N ASP A 607 -11.38 40.04 -20.26
CA ASP A 607 -10.90 39.03 -19.30
C ASP A 607 -9.63 38.36 -19.80
N LEU A 608 -9.56 38.07 -21.10
CA LEU A 608 -8.39 37.49 -21.75
C LEU A 608 -7.24 38.51 -21.78
N GLU A 609 -7.53 39.78 -22.09
CA GLU A 609 -6.56 40.89 -21.99
C GLU A 609 -6.08 41.12 -20.56
N ALA A 610 -6.95 40.99 -19.56
CA ALA A 610 -6.55 41.07 -18.16
C ALA A 610 -5.65 39.88 -17.77
N SER A 611 -5.93 38.69 -18.29
CA SER A 611 -5.10 37.49 -18.09
C SER A 611 -3.74 37.63 -18.79
N LEU A 612 -3.69 38.18 -20.00
CA LEU A 612 -2.44 38.54 -20.68
C LEU A 612 -1.63 39.55 -19.85
N CYS A 613 -2.29 40.62 -19.38
CA CYS A 613 -1.67 41.64 -18.54
C CYS A 613 -1.08 41.03 -17.26
N GLN A 614 -1.81 40.11 -16.62
CA GLN A 614 -1.32 39.36 -15.45
C GLN A 614 -0.06 38.57 -15.77
N ASN A 615 -0.04 37.76 -16.83
CA ASN A 615 1.14 36.98 -17.18
C ASN A 615 2.34 37.90 -17.52
N MET A 616 2.11 39.09 -18.09
CA MET A 616 3.18 40.04 -18.38
C MET A 616 3.62 40.90 -17.18
N ALA A 617 2.99 40.77 -16.02
CA ALA A 617 3.19 41.66 -14.88
C ALA A 617 4.60 41.58 -14.28
N GLY A 618 5.15 40.39 -14.08
CA GLY A 618 6.50 40.23 -13.53
C GLY A 618 7.58 40.84 -14.44
N ARG A 619 7.48 40.59 -15.75
CA ARG A 619 8.38 41.17 -16.76
C ARG A 619 8.25 42.71 -16.84
N ALA A 620 7.02 43.21 -16.74
CA ALA A 620 6.74 44.64 -16.71
C ALA A 620 7.36 45.32 -15.47
N ALA A 621 7.27 44.68 -14.30
CA ALA A 621 7.89 45.15 -13.07
C ALA A 621 9.42 45.21 -13.20
N GLU A 622 10.04 44.17 -13.76
CA GLU A 622 11.48 44.15 -14.00
C GLU A 622 11.92 45.30 -14.92
N ARG A 623 11.22 45.50 -16.04
CA ARG A 623 11.55 46.57 -16.98
C ARG A 623 11.45 47.95 -16.32
N LEU A 624 10.42 48.18 -15.51
CA LEU A 624 10.23 49.48 -14.86
C LEU A 624 11.32 49.79 -13.84
N ILE A 625 11.71 48.80 -13.03
CA ILE A 625 12.65 49.00 -11.92
C ILE A 625 14.11 48.91 -12.38
N PHE A 626 14.44 47.97 -13.27
CA PHE A 626 15.81 47.67 -13.68
C PHE A 626 16.17 48.19 -15.08
N GLY A 627 15.21 48.65 -15.87
CA GLY A 627 15.41 49.05 -17.28
C GLY A 627 15.56 47.88 -18.25
N GLU A 628 15.98 46.71 -17.77
CA GLU A 628 16.19 45.48 -18.54
C GLU A 628 15.42 44.30 -17.93
N VAL A 629 15.03 43.35 -18.79
CA VAL A 629 14.27 42.17 -18.41
C VAL A 629 15.16 40.92 -18.38
N SER A 630 14.98 40.07 -17.39
CA SER A 630 15.68 38.80 -17.30
C SER A 630 15.04 37.72 -18.19
N ALA A 631 15.76 36.60 -18.35
CA ALA A 631 15.21 35.41 -19.00
C ALA A 631 14.17 34.67 -18.11
N GLY A 632 13.99 35.07 -16.85
CA GLY A 632 13.15 34.38 -15.87
C GLY A 632 11.66 34.34 -16.22
N SER A 633 11.16 35.28 -17.03
CA SER A 633 9.77 35.28 -17.51
C SER A 633 9.52 34.31 -18.68
N GLY A 634 10.57 33.61 -19.16
CA GLY A 634 10.52 32.67 -20.30
C GLY A 634 11.15 31.31 -19.98
N GLY A 635 11.25 30.43 -20.97
CA GLY A 635 11.94 29.14 -20.86
C GLY A 635 11.03 27.93 -21.11
N THR A 636 10.36 27.44 -20.07
CA THR A 636 9.50 26.24 -20.16
C THR A 636 8.10 26.58 -20.68
N ALA A 637 7.30 25.55 -21.02
CA ALA A 637 5.90 25.72 -21.40
C ALA A 637 5.02 26.32 -20.28
N GLU A 638 5.49 26.29 -19.03
CA GLU A 638 4.81 26.86 -17.87
C GLU A 638 5.22 28.31 -17.58
N SER A 639 6.19 28.86 -18.32
CA SER A 639 6.63 30.25 -18.15
C SER A 639 5.51 31.25 -18.48
N ASP A 640 5.61 32.43 -17.86
CA ASP A 640 4.68 33.54 -18.06
C ASP A 640 4.52 33.92 -19.54
N LEU A 641 5.63 34.00 -20.28
CA LEU A 641 5.61 34.32 -21.70
C LEU A 641 4.96 33.21 -22.54
N ALA A 642 5.19 31.94 -22.19
CA ALA A 642 4.54 30.82 -22.87
C ALA A 642 3.02 30.84 -22.67
N LYS A 643 2.57 31.07 -21.43
CA LYS A 643 1.14 31.24 -21.09
C LYS A 643 0.52 32.43 -21.80
N ALA A 644 1.18 33.59 -21.78
CA ALA A 644 0.72 34.78 -22.50
C ALA A 644 0.62 34.52 -24.01
N THR A 645 1.61 33.84 -24.60
CA THR A 645 1.60 33.47 -26.02
C THR A 645 0.43 32.54 -26.34
N ALA A 646 0.17 31.52 -25.53
CA ALA A 646 -0.93 30.58 -25.75
C ALA A 646 -2.31 31.27 -25.69
N ILE A 647 -2.49 32.23 -24.77
CA ILE A 647 -3.72 33.04 -24.68
C ILE A 647 -3.85 33.92 -25.93
N ALA A 648 -2.80 34.64 -26.32
CA ALA A 648 -2.83 35.52 -27.49
C ALA A 648 -3.09 34.75 -28.79
N VAL A 649 -2.43 33.60 -28.99
CA VAL A 649 -2.72 32.70 -30.13
C VAL A 649 -4.17 32.23 -30.07
N GLY A 650 -4.67 31.86 -28.89
CA GLY A 650 -6.06 31.46 -28.68
C GLY A 650 -7.06 32.53 -29.07
N ILE A 651 -6.82 33.80 -28.70
CA ILE A 651 -7.66 34.95 -29.08
C ILE A 651 -7.77 35.05 -30.60
N HIS A 652 -6.64 35.01 -31.29
CA HIS A 652 -6.61 35.22 -32.73
C HIS A 652 -7.11 34.02 -33.54
N THR A 653 -6.96 32.79 -33.04
CA THR A 653 -7.17 31.56 -33.85
C THR A 653 -8.29 30.64 -33.36
N ARG A 654 -8.60 30.58 -32.06
CA ARG A 654 -9.51 29.57 -31.48
C ARG A 654 -10.78 30.14 -30.87
N TYR A 655 -10.70 31.28 -30.20
CA TYR A 655 -11.83 31.83 -29.43
C TYR A 655 -12.81 32.62 -30.29
N GLY A 656 -12.43 32.92 -31.53
CA GLY A 656 -13.24 33.68 -32.46
C GLY A 656 -13.33 35.18 -32.14
N LEU A 657 -12.39 35.68 -31.32
CA LEU A 657 -12.41 37.05 -30.78
C LEU A 657 -11.39 37.97 -31.46
N GLY A 658 -10.41 37.40 -32.16
CA GLY A 658 -9.32 38.14 -32.78
C GLY A 658 -9.43 38.27 -34.30
N MET A 659 -8.29 38.14 -34.98
CA MET A 659 -8.14 38.60 -36.36
C MET A 659 -8.99 37.82 -37.37
N PHE A 660 -9.23 36.54 -37.11
CA PHE A 660 -10.00 35.67 -38.00
C PHE A 660 -11.51 35.71 -37.70
N GLY A 661 -11.96 36.61 -36.81
CA GLY A 661 -13.36 36.73 -36.42
C GLY A 661 -13.90 35.39 -35.95
N SER A 662 -15.09 35.00 -36.39
CA SER A 662 -15.76 33.75 -35.99
C SER A 662 -15.13 32.45 -36.52
N LEU A 663 -13.96 32.49 -37.14
CA LEU A 663 -13.26 31.28 -37.61
C LEU A 663 -12.56 30.56 -36.45
N TRP A 664 -12.66 29.23 -36.45
CA TRP A 664 -11.91 28.35 -35.56
C TRP A 664 -10.78 27.65 -36.34
N ILE A 665 -9.54 27.84 -35.91
CA ILE A 665 -8.34 27.25 -36.53
C ILE A 665 -7.62 26.38 -35.50
N GLY A 666 -7.83 25.06 -35.57
CA GLY A 666 -7.44 24.09 -34.54
C GLY A 666 -6.02 23.51 -34.58
N ASN A 667 -5.05 24.16 -35.26
CA ASN A 667 -3.67 23.66 -35.33
C ASN A 667 -2.88 23.91 -34.03
N GLU A 668 -1.70 23.30 -33.90
CA GLU A 668 -0.77 23.57 -32.80
C GLU A 668 -0.37 25.04 -32.71
N ASP A 669 -0.32 25.58 -31.50
CA ASP A 669 -0.01 27.00 -31.25
C ASP A 669 1.32 27.41 -31.92
N GLN A 670 2.33 26.52 -31.92
CA GLN A 670 3.60 26.76 -32.62
C GLN A 670 3.47 26.76 -34.15
N ALA A 671 2.61 25.90 -34.70
CA ALA A 671 2.37 25.84 -36.14
C ALA A 671 1.72 27.13 -36.65
N GLN A 672 0.84 27.74 -35.84
CA GLN A 672 0.19 29.02 -36.15
C GLN A 672 1.17 30.19 -36.19
N LEU A 673 2.24 30.14 -35.39
CA LEU A 673 3.26 31.19 -35.34
C LEU A 673 4.19 31.20 -36.57
N HIS A 674 4.10 30.19 -37.46
CA HIS A 674 4.78 30.24 -38.76
C HIS A 674 4.15 31.26 -39.70
N ASP A 675 2.85 31.54 -39.56
CA ASP A 675 2.18 32.59 -40.31
C ASP A 675 2.71 33.97 -39.86
N PRO A 676 3.31 34.77 -40.76
CA PRO A 676 3.81 36.10 -40.42
C PRO A 676 2.75 37.02 -39.84
N GLU A 677 1.51 36.96 -40.32
CA GLU A 677 0.45 37.87 -39.88
C GLU A 677 -0.02 37.52 -38.46
N CYS A 678 -0.32 36.23 -38.21
CA CYS A 678 -0.65 35.73 -36.88
C CYS A 678 0.45 36.08 -35.86
N ARG A 679 1.72 35.83 -36.18
CA ARG A 679 2.85 36.14 -35.30
C ARG A 679 2.96 37.63 -34.97
N MET A 680 2.75 38.51 -35.96
CA MET A 680 2.77 39.96 -35.74
C MET A 680 1.64 40.39 -34.78
N ARG A 681 0.43 39.86 -34.96
CA ARG A 681 -0.73 40.17 -34.10
C ARG A 681 -0.56 39.64 -32.68
N VAL A 682 -0.11 38.39 -32.54
CA VAL A 682 0.21 37.79 -31.23
C VAL A 682 1.24 38.63 -30.49
N ARG A 683 2.32 39.04 -31.18
CA ARG A 683 3.33 39.93 -30.61
C ARG A 683 2.73 41.26 -30.16
N GLN A 684 1.92 41.90 -30.99
CA GLN A 684 1.25 43.16 -30.66
C GLN A 684 0.39 43.03 -29.39
N SER A 685 -0.43 41.98 -29.29
CA SER A 685 -1.27 41.71 -28.12
C SER A 685 -0.45 41.51 -26.83
N ILE A 686 0.71 40.86 -26.92
CA ILE A 686 1.63 40.68 -25.78
C ILE A 686 2.29 42.02 -25.41
N ASP A 687 2.75 42.80 -26.39
CA ASP A 687 3.39 44.10 -26.19
C ASP A 687 2.39 45.11 -25.56
N ASP A 688 1.14 45.11 -26.01
CA ASP A 688 0.05 45.94 -25.45
C ASP A 688 -0.30 45.54 -24.01
N ALA A 689 -0.35 44.24 -23.73
CA ALA A 689 -0.58 43.72 -22.38
C ALA A 689 0.56 44.10 -21.43
N GLU A 690 1.81 44.02 -21.87
CA GLU A 690 2.96 44.47 -21.09
C GLU A 690 2.92 45.98 -20.85
N ALA A 691 2.61 46.78 -21.87
CA ALA A 691 2.48 48.23 -21.72
C ALA A 691 1.39 48.60 -20.71
N ARG A 692 0.28 47.86 -20.69
CA ARG A 692 -0.79 48.01 -19.69
C ARG A 692 -0.29 47.66 -18.28
N ALA A 693 0.43 46.55 -18.13
CA ALA A 693 1.01 46.15 -16.85
C ALA A 693 2.00 47.21 -16.33
N VAL A 694 2.88 47.74 -17.19
CA VAL A 694 3.82 48.81 -16.83
C VAL A 694 3.09 50.03 -16.28
N ARG A 695 1.98 50.47 -16.90
CA ARG A 695 1.20 51.62 -16.40
C ARG A 695 0.64 51.37 -15.00
N ILE A 696 0.01 50.21 -14.79
CA ILE A 696 -0.54 49.82 -13.48
C ILE A 696 0.55 49.80 -12.41
N ILE A 697 1.71 49.24 -12.74
CA ILE A 697 2.83 49.14 -11.81
C ILE A 697 3.44 50.52 -11.55
N MET A 698 3.52 51.39 -12.56
CA MET A 698 4.03 52.76 -12.41
C MET A 698 3.19 53.56 -11.43
N ASP A 699 1.86 53.46 -11.50
CA ASP A 699 0.94 54.11 -10.57
C ASP A 699 1.08 53.62 -9.12
N ASN A 700 1.69 52.43 -8.94
CA ASN A 700 1.85 51.73 -7.67
C ASN A 700 3.32 51.45 -7.31
N ARG A 701 4.27 52.22 -7.88
CA ARG A 701 5.70 51.94 -7.79
C ARG A 701 6.23 51.85 -6.34
N ASP A 702 5.89 52.84 -5.50
CA ASP A 702 6.36 52.87 -4.11
C ASP A 702 5.85 51.68 -3.29
N LEU A 703 4.62 51.24 -3.58
CA LEU A 703 4.00 50.07 -2.97
C LEU A 703 4.71 48.79 -3.41
N LEU A 704 4.99 48.65 -4.72
CA LEU A 704 5.75 47.53 -5.27
C LEU A 704 7.13 47.41 -4.59
N GLU A 705 7.91 48.49 -4.55
CA GLU A 705 9.25 48.49 -3.95
C GLU A 705 9.20 48.19 -2.44
N GLY A 706 8.21 48.72 -1.73
CA GLY A 706 8.00 48.45 -0.31
C GLY A 706 7.67 46.98 -0.04
N MET A 707 6.74 46.41 -0.80
CA MET A 707 6.34 45.01 -0.70
C MET A 707 7.49 44.06 -1.07
N ALA A 708 8.25 44.37 -2.12
CA ALA A 708 9.43 43.60 -2.51
C ALA A 708 10.52 43.61 -1.43
N ARG A 709 10.76 44.75 -0.77
CA ARG A 709 11.73 44.82 0.36
C ARG A 709 11.29 43.95 1.53
N GLN A 710 9.99 43.91 1.80
CA GLN A 710 9.46 43.04 2.84
C GLN A 710 9.62 41.56 2.44
N LEU A 711 9.28 41.21 1.20
CA LEU A 711 9.41 39.85 0.67
C LEU A 711 10.86 39.36 0.70
N VAL A 712 11.86 40.19 0.36
CA VAL A 712 13.28 39.78 0.48
C VAL A 712 13.67 39.49 1.93
N ARG A 713 13.10 40.21 2.91
CA ARG A 713 13.38 40.01 4.34
C ARG A 713 12.69 38.77 4.90
N THR A 714 11.43 38.54 4.55
CA THR A 714 10.62 37.46 5.12
C THR A 714 10.60 36.18 4.28
N ARG A 715 10.97 36.27 2.99
CA ARG A 715 10.85 35.24 1.91
C ARG A 715 9.44 34.69 1.66
N ASP A 716 8.48 35.05 2.50
CA ASP A 716 7.07 34.68 2.45
C ASP A 716 6.22 35.89 2.81
N LEU A 717 5.14 36.11 2.07
CA LEU A 717 4.04 36.98 2.47
C LEU A 717 2.76 36.15 2.38
N ASP A 718 2.15 35.86 3.54
CA ASP A 718 0.86 35.20 3.62
C ASP A 718 -0.29 36.15 3.24
N GLU A 719 -1.51 35.62 3.14
CA GLU A 719 -2.70 36.36 2.70
C GLU A 719 -2.93 37.63 3.53
N GLN A 720 -2.79 37.53 4.86
CA GLN A 720 -3.03 38.65 5.76
C GLN A 720 -1.97 39.74 5.59
N THR A 721 -0.71 39.35 5.49
CA THR A 721 0.41 40.28 5.33
C THR A 721 0.39 40.92 3.94
N ALA A 722 0.06 40.15 2.90
CA ALA A 722 -0.08 40.66 1.54
C ALA A 722 -1.27 41.63 1.43
N ALA A 723 -2.41 41.33 2.07
CA ALA A 723 -3.60 42.20 2.05
C ALA A 723 -3.30 43.62 2.57
N VAL A 724 -2.48 43.77 3.62
CA VAL A 724 -2.07 45.09 4.16
C VAL A 724 -1.44 45.99 3.10
N TRP A 725 -0.72 45.40 2.13
CA TRP A 725 -0.17 46.11 0.98
C TRP A 725 -1.19 46.25 -0.14
N LEU A 726 -1.84 45.15 -0.51
CA LEU A 726 -2.69 45.08 -1.69
C LEU A 726 -3.97 45.92 -1.58
N ASP A 727 -4.49 46.14 -0.37
CA ASP A 727 -5.62 47.05 -0.12
C ASP A 727 -5.31 48.52 -0.47
N ARG A 728 -4.03 48.87 -0.63
CA ARG A 728 -3.57 50.22 -0.98
C ARG A 728 -3.31 50.39 -2.47
N VAL A 729 -3.50 49.33 -3.27
CA VAL A 729 -3.27 49.36 -4.71
C VAL A 729 -4.26 50.30 -5.38
N ARG A 730 -3.74 51.25 -6.14
CA ARG A 730 -4.53 52.14 -6.99
C ARG A 730 -5.04 51.35 -8.19
N CYS A 731 -6.35 51.22 -8.28
CA CYS A 731 -6.99 50.62 -9.45
C CYS A 731 -6.93 51.61 -10.63
N PRO A 732 -6.62 51.14 -11.84
CA PRO A 732 -6.67 51.98 -13.03
C PRO A 732 -8.10 52.49 -13.24
N VAL A 733 -8.25 53.78 -13.54
CA VAL A 733 -9.50 54.34 -14.04
C VAL A 733 -9.71 53.76 -15.44
N LEU A 734 -10.59 52.78 -15.59
CA LEU A 734 -10.96 52.27 -16.91
C LEU A 734 -11.58 53.42 -17.72
N PRO A 735 -11.10 53.74 -18.94
CA PRO A 735 -11.86 54.58 -19.84
C PRO A 735 -13.21 53.89 -20.07
N ARG A 736 -14.32 54.60 -19.79
CA ARG A 736 -15.65 54.14 -20.18
C ARG A 736 -15.62 53.84 -21.68
N ALA A 737 -16.06 52.64 -22.05
CA ALA A 737 -16.22 52.27 -23.44
C ALA A 737 -16.96 53.39 -24.19
N HIS A 738 -16.43 53.78 -25.35
CA HIS A 738 -16.98 54.78 -26.26
C HIS A 738 -18.51 54.77 -26.25
N GLU A 739 -19.11 55.86 -25.76
CA GLU A 739 -20.47 56.24 -26.20
C GLU A 739 -20.37 56.47 -27.71
N PRO A 740 -21.23 55.84 -28.53
CA PRO A 740 -21.25 56.16 -29.95
C PRO A 740 -21.71 57.60 -30.09
N GLU A 741 -20.86 58.45 -30.69
CA GLU A 741 -21.30 59.72 -31.26
C GLU A 741 -22.39 59.41 -32.28
N VAL A 742 -23.64 59.64 -31.88
CA VAL A 742 -24.77 59.73 -32.79
C VAL A 742 -24.74 61.16 -33.33
N ASP A 743 -24.03 61.36 -34.43
CA ASP A 743 -24.24 62.54 -35.27
C ASP A 743 -25.61 62.43 -35.93
N VAL A 744 -26.43 63.46 -35.69
CA VAL A 744 -27.79 63.68 -36.22
C VAL A 744 -27.72 64.25 -37.63
#